data_AF-A0A1Q7U853-F1
#
_entry.id   AF-A0A1Q7U853-F1
#
_cell.length_a   1.000
_cell.length_b   1.000
_cell.length_c   1.000
_cell.angle_alpha   90.00
_cell.angle_beta   90.00
_cell.angle_gamma   90.00
#
_symmetry.space_group_name_H-M   'P 1'
#
loop_
_entity.id
_entity.type
_entity.pdbx_description
1 polymer ?
#
loop_
_entity_poly.entity_id
_entity_poly.type
_entity_poly.pdbx_seq_one_letter_code
_entity_poly.pdbx_strand_id
1 'polypeptide(L)'
;MVWSRRGSWILAAVVALAWAPAALATTVVPVADADLVSTATAIVIADVKAIESRWDPATRRIFTVITLDVRDSLKGEIPLGPLTIRQLGGRVAGMQAWVEGSPEFTVGERVLVFLSRNADGTLRVAHLYQGKFSIQSDAQTGASHAVRAPGRHVHVLGRGAAAMERRPLADFLRDIRLHVGRGPRGTAAHSQVPPASASGQVTEVQSSFVFLDVPARWFEPDSGVAISMHVNGSEPLAPTSGLGQVRDGFAAWNAVTGSRLRYSDGGATDARGFTFDGVSTISFGDPLGQLDPPTNCSGTLGLGGYFRDDTQTRVVNGQTFSRILEGDVVFNDGWAGCGFYEAYANLAEVATHELGHALGLGHSTNPDATMYAFAHFDGRGAALRDDDRAGVRFAYPAPTLTVQRTGSGTVTSNPAGIDCGSDCSESYAPGTAVTLMAAPAAGSAFGGWSGACSGTGTCSVTLSASTSVTASFVGGLSVAITAHTLAATVTDSGGRTATSSITATVSNGASALRVAMTTPSAGATVSGVVWVTVWVDGATAPSTVTLSVSGTVVKSQTSSSMPMTLDWDSRLTSDGTKTLTVSARDAAGNTGSASLSVTVANGTTPPPPLTARFMSPANGATVSGTVTVGMEVGGASGASNTFRLTIDGTLASTQTVAGTTASFAWNTSALANGSHTLALSASDAAGRTVTATITVTVQNTTSPPPPPPPPPTGGTLNVAMTSPGAGSTVSGVVWVTIWVNGASGASTVTLSAGGTVVKTQTSSSMPVTLDWDSRLTPNGAQTLTASARDATGNTGSASINVTVANSGTPPPPPAPLTVSFTSPANGATVSGTVTVGMAVSGATGSTSFQLAIDGATVSTQTVSGTTAAYTWNTTTIANGNHTLTVSALDGASHSASATITVTVNNQAAPPPPPAGGTLSIAFTAPGEGATVSGTVWMVIWVNGASGSSNTFTVSVGGTLIRTQTTGGANVSIPWDTAGFANGQQTITVTVRDATGNTGSGARSVTAAN
;
A
#
# COMPACT_ATOMS: atom_id res chain seq x y z
N MET A 1 12.45 10.04 34.38
CA MET A 1 13.42 11.01 33.80
C MET A 1 13.61 10.68 32.32
N VAL A 2 13.79 11.70 31.49
CA VAL A 2 14.61 11.67 30.24
C VAL A 2 14.20 10.69 29.11
N TRP A 3 13.59 11.29 28.08
CA TRP A 3 13.73 11.03 26.63
C TRP A 3 12.94 9.92 25.87
N SER A 4 12.01 10.44 25.05
CA SER A 4 11.81 10.19 23.61
C SER A 4 11.57 8.77 23.05
N ARG A 5 10.40 8.62 22.40
CA ARG A 5 10.27 7.86 21.13
C ARG A 5 9.39 8.62 20.14
N ARG A 6 10.01 9.12 19.05
CA ARG A 6 9.36 9.25 17.73
C ARG A 6 9.64 7.95 16.97
N GLY A 7 8.79 7.55 16.02
CA GLY A 7 9.08 6.35 15.21
C GLY A 7 7.88 5.82 14.42
N SER A 8 7.66 6.44 13.26
CA SER A 8 7.09 5.89 12.02
C SER A 8 6.11 4.70 12.08
N TRP A 9 4.85 5.04 11.78
CA TRP A 9 3.94 4.20 11.01
C TRP A 9 4.47 4.02 9.58
N ILE A 10 4.04 2.98 8.85
CA ILE A 10 3.84 2.96 7.37
C ILE A 10 3.19 1.62 6.95
N LEU A 11 2.41 1.65 5.85
CA LEU A 11 1.67 0.54 5.22
C LEU A 11 0.53 -0.09 6.06
N ALA A 12 -0.67 -0.37 5.52
CA ALA A 12 -1.19 -0.02 4.19
C ALA A 12 -2.71 0.24 4.23
N ALA A 13 -3.14 1.27 3.50
CA ALA A 13 -4.51 1.39 3.01
C ALA A 13 -4.68 0.55 1.73
N VAL A 14 -5.90 0.06 1.44
CA VAL A 14 -6.48 -0.15 0.09
C VAL A 14 -7.91 -0.72 0.20
N VAL A 15 -8.89 -0.10 -0.51
CA VAL A 15 -10.36 -0.38 -0.57
C VAL A 15 -11.13 -0.28 0.78
N ALA A 16 -12.31 0.36 0.90
CA ALA A 16 -13.38 0.50 -0.09
C ALA A 16 -14.32 1.71 0.07
N LEU A 17 -15.01 2.07 -1.04
CA LEU A 17 -16.16 2.99 -1.13
C LEU A 17 -17.48 2.28 -0.73
N ALA A 18 -18.71 2.85 -0.74
CA ALA A 18 -19.29 4.17 -1.08
C ALA A 18 -20.66 4.32 -0.34
N TRP A 19 -21.48 5.38 -0.41
CA TRP A 19 -21.44 6.71 -1.05
C TRP A 19 -21.16 7.77 0.08
N ALA A 20 -21.48 9.09 0.10
CA ALA A 20 -22.86 9.63 0.24
C ALA A 20 -22.89 11.18 0.84
N PRO A 21 -23.65 12.40 0.66
CA PRO A 21 -24.76 13.17 -0.17
C PRO A 21 -24.40 14.17 -1.37
N ALA A 22 -24.63 14.18 -2.74
CA ALA A 22 -24.18 15.08 -3.95
C ALA A 22 -24.23 16.66 -4.19
N ALA A 23 -23.15 17.49 -4.20
CA ALA A 23 -22.98 18.95 -4.55
C ALA A 23 -21.68 19.64 -3.96
N LEU A 24 -20.96 20.63 -4.53
CA LEU A 24 -20.72 21.04 -5.92
C LEU A 24 -19.63 22.17 -6.04
N ALA A 25 -18.65 21.97 -6.93
CA ALA A 25 -17.87 22.88 -7.80
C ALA A 25 -17.50 24.37 -7.46
N THR A 26 -16.35 24.76 -8.06
CA THR A 26 -15.56 26.03 -8.13
C THR A 26 -15.48 26.87 -6.88
N THR A 27 -14.31 27.45 -6.58
CA THR A 27 -14.15 28.33 -5.40
C THR A 27 -15.20 29.45 -5.39
N VAL A 28 -16.26 29.24 -4.61
CA VAL A 28 -17.44 30.11 -4.58
C VAL A 28 -17.82 30.45 -3.14
N VAL A 29 -18.43 31.62 -3.00
CA VAL A 29 -19.37 31.87 -1.91
C VAL A 29 -20.77 31.52 -2.46
N PRO A 30 -21.51 30.56 -1.86
CA PRO A 30 -22.77 30.06 -2.43
C PRO A 30 -23.80 31.17 -2.69
N VAL A 31 -24.28 31.31 -3.93
CA VAL A 31 -25.32 32.28 -4.26
C VAL A 31 -26.66 31.80 -3.70
N ALA A 32 -27.25 32.59 -2.79
CA ALA A 32 -28.56 32.32 -2.24
C ALA A 32 -29.65 32.33 -3.33
N ASP A 33 -30.66 31.46 -3.22
CA ASP A 33 -31.70 31.33 -4.25
C ASP A 33 -32.43 32.64 -4.56
N ALA A 34 -32.68 33.47 -3.54
CA ALA A 34 -33.30 34.78 -3.71
C ALA A 34 -32.47 35.70 -4.62
N ASP A 35 -31.16 35.67 -4.44
CA ASP A 35 -30.20 36.49 -5.18
C ASP A 35 -30.01 35.95 -6.61
N LEU A 36 -29.87 34.62 -6.76
CA LEU A 36 -29.82 33.94 -8.05
C LEU A 36 -31.11 34.18 -8.87
N VAL A 37 -32.29 34.16 -8.24
CA VAL A 37 -33.56 34.56 -8.86
C VAL A 37 -33.54 36.05 -9.23
N SER A 38 -32.94 36.92 -8.42
CA SER A 38 -32.92 38.36 -8.64
C SER A 38 -32.05 38.77 -9.83
N THR A 39 -30.86 38.19 -9.99
CA THR A 39 -29.87 38.60 -11.00
C THR A 39 -29.94 37.83 -12.31
N ALA A 40 -30.49 36.61 -12.33
CA ALA A 40 -30.71 35.86 -13.57
C ALA A 40 -31.53 36.70 -14.58
N THR A 41 -30.99 36.90 -15.77
CA THR A 41 -31.65 37.59 -16.90
C THR A 41 -32.92 36.84 -17.32
N ALA A 42 -32.85 35.51 -17.33
CA ALA A 42 -34.00 34.63 -17.56
C ALA A 42 -33.91 33.37 -16.69
N ILE A 43 -35.05 32.72 -16.45
CA ILE A 43 -35.11 31.43 -15.76
C ILE A 43 -36.08 30.53 -16.52
N VAL A 44 -35.60 29.39 -17.01
CA VAL A 44 -36.35 28.49 -17.91
C VAL A 44 -36.35 27.04 -17.44
N ILE A 45 -37.43 26.32 -17.73
CA ILE A 45 -37.45 24.85 -17.76
C ILE A 45 -37.36 24.42 -19.21
N ALA A 46 -36.46 23.50 -19.56
CA ALA A 46 -36.25 23.07 -20.94
C ALA A 46 -35.77 21.62 -21.07
N ASP A 47 -35.93 21.03 -22.25
CA ASP A 47 -35.28 19.76 -22.63
C ASP A 47 -34.01 20.03 -23.44
N VAL A 48 -32.88 19.40 -23.11
CA VAL A 48 -31.63 19.53 -23.90
C VAL A 48 -31.76 18.76 -25.21
N LYS A 49 -31.51 19.41 -26.36
CA LYS A 49 -31.69 18.83 -27.70
C LYS A 49 -30.40 18.57 -28.46
N ALA A 50 -29.41 19.45 -28.32
CA ALA A 50 -28.12 19.31 -28.98
C ALA A 50 -27.04 20.01 -28.15
N ILE A 51 -25.82 19.49 -28.23
CA ILE A 51 -24.61 20.03 -27.63
C ILE A 51 -23.56 20.02 -28.75
N GLU A 52 -23.00 21.19 -29.06
CA GLU A 52 -22.04 21.37 -30.16
C GLU A 52 -20.87 22.26 -29.68
N SER A 53 -19.69 21.68 -29.58
CA SER A 53 -18.46 22.44 -29.35
C SER A 53 -17.97 23.08 -30.65
N ARG A 54 -17.43 24.30 -30.57
CA ARG A 54 -16.90 25.07 -31.71
C ARG A 54 -15.58 25.75 -31.33
N TRP A 55 -14.60 25.73 -32.24
CA TRP A 55 -13.42 26.59 -32.15
C TRP A 55 -13.75 28.00 -32.68
N ASP A 56 -13.56 29.03 -31.85
CA ASP A 56 -13.63 30.45 -32.23
C ASP A 56 -12.20 30.98 -32.50
N PRO A 57 -11.80 31.17 -33.77
CA PRO A 57 -10.45 31.63 -34.11
C PRO A 57 -10.23 33.12 -33.83
N ALA A 58 -11.29 33.92 -33.64
CA ALA A 58 -11.17 35.35 -33.35
C ALA A 58 -10.89 35.59 -31.86
N THR A 59 -11.46 34.76 -30.98
CA THR A 59 -11.21 34.81 -29.53
C THR A 59 -10.28 33.71 -29.00
N ARG A 60 -9.77 32.83 -29.87
CA ARG A 60 -8.89 31.68 -29.57
C ARG A 60 -9.42 30.77 -28.45
N ARG A 61 -10.71 30.41 -28.54
CA ARG A 61 -11.43 29.71 -27.47
C ARG A 61 -12.30 28.60 -28.04
N ILE A 62 -12.47 27.54 -27.26
CA ILE A 62 -13.53 26.56 -27.49
C ILE A 62 -14.75 27.00 -26.68
N PHE A 63 -15.90 27.05 -27.34
CA PHE A 63 -17.20 27.25 -26.71
C PHE A 63 -18.14 26.11 -27.06
N THR A 64 -19.03 25.76 -26.14
CA THR A 64 -20.10 24.81 -26.38
C THR A 64 -21.44 25.54 -26.51
N VAL A 65 -22.11 25.32 -27.64
CA VAL A 65 -23.49 25.77 -27.86
C VAL A 65 -24.41 24.66 -27.38
N ILE A 66 -25.23 24.95 -26.37
CA ILE A 66 -26.29 24.04 -25.90
C ILE A 66 -27.63 24.55 -26.44
N THR A 67 -28.34 23.66 -27.15
CA THR A 67 -29.69 23.92 -27.65
C THR A 67 -30.71 23.34 -26.69
N LEU A 68 -31.59 24.20 -26.18
CA LEU A 68 -32.64 23.94 -25.21
C LEU A 68 -34.01 24.08 -25.89
N ASP A 69 -34.97 23.21 -25.57
CA ASP A 69 -36.36 23.27 -26.02
C ASP A 69 -37.23 23.67 -24.82
N VAL A 70 -37.55 24.96 -24.74
CA VAL A 70 -38.14 25.62 -23.58
C VAL A 70 -39.60 25.16 -23.39
N ARG A 71 -39.90 24.75 -22.15
CA ARG A 71 -41.19 24.22 -21.66
C ARG A 71 -41.92 25.17 -20.73
N ASP A 72 -41.19 25.95 -19.94
CA ASP A 72 -41.73 27.01 -19.06
C ASP A 72 -40.70 28.15 -18.96
N SER A 73 -41.17 29.39 -18.80
CA SER A 73 -40.37 30.61 -18.68
C SER A 73 -40.77 31.32 -17.38
N LEU A 74 -40.04 31.03 -16.31
CA LEU A 74 -40.32 31.53 -14.96
C LEU A 74 -39.93 33.00 -14.78
N LYS A 75 -38.96 33.49 -15.57
CA LYS A 75 -38.52 34.90 -15.60
C LYS A 75 -37.96 35.23 -16.98
N GLY A 76 -38.20 36.46 -17.46
CA GLY A 76 -37.57 37.00 -18.67
C GLY A 76 -38.35 36.82 -19.98
N GLU A 77 -39.60 36.34 -19.95
CA GLU A 77 -40.47 36.22 -21.15
C GLU A 77 -39.81 35.48 -22.34
N ILE A 78 -39.16 34.35 -22.06
CA ILE A 78 -38.56 33.49 -23.09
C ILE A 78 -39.67 32.73 -23.84
N PRO A 79 -39.74 32.79 -25.18
CA PRO A 79 -40.68 31.99 -25.96
C PRO A 79 -40.46 30.47 -25.77
N LEU A 80 -41.54 29.71 -25.84
CA LEU A 80 -41.48 28.24 -25.86
C LEU A 80 -40.84 27.74 -27.17
N GLY A 81 -40.12 26.62 -27.10
CA GLY A 81 -39.36 26.07 -28.23
C GLY A 81 -37.86 26.40 -28.17
N PRO A 82 -37.15 26.49 -29.32
CA PRO A 82 -35.68 26.47 -29.34
C PRO A 82 -35.03 27.75 -28.80
N LEU A 83 -34.22 27.59 -27.75
CA LEU A 83 -33.29 28.57 -27.21
C LEU A 83 -31.85 28.03 -27.33
N THR A 84 -30.89 28.89 -27.65
CA THR A 84 -29.46 28.55 -27.67
C THR A 84 -28.70 29.35 -26.62
N ILE A 85 -27.81 28.67 -25.89
CA ILE A 85 -26.89 29.27 -24.92
C ILE A 85 -25.44 28.94 -25.29
N ARG A 86 -24.51 29.85 -25.00
CA ARG A 86 -23.07 29.76 -25.30
C ARG A 86 -22.28 29.65 -24.00
N GLN A 87 -21.82 28.44 -23.68
CA GLN A 87 -20.96 28.16 -22.54
C GLN A 87 -19.48 28.12 -22.97
N LEU A 88 -18.56 28.54 -22.10
CA LEU A 88 -17.12 28.40 -22.32
C LEU A 88 -16.67 26.94 -22.11
N GLY A 89 -15.63 26.51 -22.83
CA GLY A 89 -15.11 25.15 -22.77
C GLY A 89 -15.77 24.22 -23.78
N GLY A 90 -15.27 22.98 -23.86
CA GLY A 90 -15.73 21.96 -24.80
C GLY A 90 -14.59 21.21 -25.47
N ARG A 91 -14.90 20.41 -26.48
CA ARG A 91 -13.94 19.55 -27.20
C ARG A 91 -14.10 19.70 -28.71
N VAL A 92 -13.01 19.88 -29.45
CA VAL A 92 -13.04 19.98 -30.92
C VAL A 92 -11.76 19.42 -31.54
N ALA A 93 -11.91 18.45 -32.44
CA ALA A 93 -10.82 17.87 -33.24
C ALA A 93 -9.61 17.34 -32.45
N GLY A 94 -9.87 16.79 -31.25
CA GLY A 94 -8.83 16.23 -30.37
C GLY A 94 -8.24 17.22 -29.36
N MET A 95 -8.51 18.52 -29.50
CA MET A 95 -8.26 19.51 -28.46
C MET A 95 -9.47 19.62 -27.53
N GLN A 96 -9.24 19.72 -26.23
CA GLN A 96 -10.30 19.99 -25.25
C GLN A 96 -9.92 21.19 -24.36
N ALA A 97 -10.88 22.09 -24.17
CA ALA A 97 -10.84 23.15 -23.17
C ALA A 97 -11.69 22.73 -21.97
N TRP A 98 -11.07 22.55 -20.81
CA TRP A 98 -11.75 22.29 -19.55
C TRP A 98 -11.69 23.52 -18.65
N VAL A 99 -12.86 24.00 -18.23
CA VAL A 99 -13.03 25.05 -17.23
C VAL A 99 -13.74 24.40 -16.05
N GLU A 100 -13.08 24.34 -14.90
CA GLU A 100 -13.64 23.66 -13.74
C GLU A 100 -14.91 24.34 -13.23
N GLY A 101 -15.78 23.54 -12.62
CA GLY A 101 -17.12 23.96 -12.22
C GLY A 101 -18.05 24.45 -13.34
N SER A 102 -17.74 24.16 -14.61
CA SER A 102 -18.68 24.39 -15.71
C SER A 102 -20.00 23.62 -15.52
N PRO A 103 -21.15 24.17 -15.95
CA PRO A 103 -22.45 23.51 -15.84
C PRO A 103 -22.53 22.29 -16.77
N GLU A 104 -22.61 21.08 -16.22
CA GLU A 104 -22.73 19.86 -17.03
C GLU A 104 -24.09 19.76 -17.75
N PHE A 105 -24.11 19.24 -18.97
CA PHE A 105 -25.34 18.98 -19.75
C PHE A 105 -25.32 17.61 -20.43
N THR A 106 -26.49 16.97 -20.60
CA THR A 106 -26.65 15.73 -21.40
C THR A 106 -27.87 15.84 -22.33
N VAL A 107 -27.70 15.46 -23.60
CA VAL A 107 -28.79 15.46 -24.60
C VAL A 107 -29.92 14.54 -24.15
N GLY A 108 -31.15 15.05 -24.18
CA GLY A 108 -32.35 14.35 -23.70
C GLY A 108 -32.67 14.55 -22.22
N GLU A 109 -31.79 15.16 -21.41
CA GLU A 109 -32.16 15.53 -20.04
C GLU A 109 -33.14 16.72 -20.02
N ARG A 110 -33.92 16.82 -18.95
CA ARG A 110 -34.69 18.03 -18.62
C ARG A 110 -33.94 18.86 -17.59
N VAL A 111 -33.94 20.18 -17.76
CA VAL A 111 -33.22 21.13 -16.92
C VAL A 111 -34.11 22.27 -16.42
N LEU A 112 -33.75 22.83 -15.27
CA LEU A 112 -34.12 24.17 -14.82
C LEU A 112 -32.84 25.00 -14.83
N VAL A 113 -32.83 26.10 -15.59
CA VAL A 113 -31.62 26.91 -15.83
C VAL A 113 -31.89 28.38 -15.56
N PHE A 114 -31.02 28.97 -14.75
CA PHE A 114 -30.88 30.40 -14.51
C PHE A 114 -29.82 30.93 -15.48
N LEU A 115 -30.16 31.98 -16.23
CA LEU A 115 -29.36 32.46 -17.36
C LEU A 115 -28.86 33.88 -17.13
N SER A 116 -27.58 34.13 -17.40
CA SER A 116 -26.95 35.45 -17.46
C SER A 116 -26.52 35.76 -18.90
N ARG A 117 -26.01 36.97 -19.17
CA ARG A 117 -25.55 37.39 -20.50
C ARG A 117 -24.03 37.35 -20.57
N ASN A 118 -23.51 36.77 -21.66
CA ASN A 118 -22.14 37.00 -22.10
C ASN A 118 -21.99 38.45 -22.61
N ALA A 119 -20.76 38.95 -22.67
CA ALA A 119 -20.45 40.27 -23.23
C ALA A 119 -20.83 40.43 -24.73
N ASP A 120 -20.98 39.32 -25.46
CA ASP A 120 -21.48 39.30 -26.86
C ASP A 120 -23.03 39.34 -26.98
N GLY A 121 -23.75 39.38 -25.85
CA GLY A 121 -25.22 39.40 -25.81
C GLY A 121 -25.90 38.04 -25.93
N THR A 122 -25.16 36.95 -26.14
CA THR A 122 -25.68 35.58 -26.02
C THR A 122 -25.96 35.24 -24.55
N LEU A 123 -26.87 34.30 -24.29
CA LEU A 123 -27.09 33.79 -22.93
C LEU A 123 -26.10 32.67 -22.56
N ARG A 124 -25.70 32.63 -21.29
CA ARG A 124 -24.93 31.56 -20.63
C ARG A 124 -25.64 31.13 -19.34
N VAL A 125 -25.17 30.09 -18.66
CA VAL A 125 -25.67 29.74 -17.32
C VAL A 125 -25.11 30.72 -16.29
N ALA A 126 -25.97 31.22 -15.40
CA ALA A 126 -25.59 32.14 -14.34
C ALA A 126 -24.69 31.48 -13.29
N HIS A 127 -23.56 32.13 -12.96
CA HIS A 127 -22.57 31.68 -11.97
C HIS A 127 -22.11 30.21 -12.20
N LEU A 128 -21.80 29.88 -13.45
CA LEU A 128 -21.36 28.55 -13.92
C LEU A 128 -22.37 27.44 -13.54
N TYR A 129 -21.95 26.35 -12.89
CA TYR A 129 -22.87 25.30 -12.44
C TYR A 129 -24.00 25.80 -11.53
N GLN A 130 -23.83 26.92 -10.82
CA GLN A 130 -24.78 27.33 -9.79
C GLN A 130 -26.18 27.61 -10.36
N GLY A 131 -26.24 28.06 -11.61
CA GLY A 131 -27.48 28.27 -12.34
C GLY A 131 -28.08 27.03 -13.01
N LYS A 132 -27.49 25.84 -12.95
CA LYS A 132 -28.00 24.64 -13.65
C LYS A 132 -28.47 23.54 -12.71
N PHE A 133 -29.74 23.17 -12.83
CA PHE A 133 -30.35 22.01 -12.19
C PHE A 133 -30.80 21.01 -13.26
N SER A 134 -30.48 19.73 -13.08
CA SER A 134 -31.18 18.64 -13.76
C SER A 134 -32.53 18.41 -13.09
N ILE A 135 -33.60 18.17 -13.85
CA ILE A 135 -34.89 17.75 -13.32
C ILE A 135 -34.98 16.23 -13.42
N GLN A 136 -35.02 15.57 -12.27
CA GLN A 136 -35.04 14.11 -12.16
C GLN A 136 -36.34 13.65 -11.50
N SER A 137 -37.05 12.73 -12.13
CA SER A 137 -38.21 12.07 -11.51
C SER A 137 -37.76 10.86 -10.69
N ASP A 138 -38.26 10.79 -9.47
CA ASP A 138 -38.04 9.69 -8.55
C ASP A 138 -38.73 8.41 -9.07
N ALA A 139 -37.95 7.34 -9.29
CA ALA A 139 -38.43 6.13 -9.95
C ALA A 139 -39.40 5.28 -9.09
N GLN A 140 -39.50 5.56 -7.78
CA GLN A 140 -40.36 4.82 -6.85
C GLN A 140 -41.65 5.58 -6.51
N THR A 141 -41.57 6.91 -6.43
CA THR A 141 -42.69 7.79 -6.03
C THR A 141 -43.27 8.62 -7.17
N GLY A 142 -42.59 8.70 -8.32
CA GLY A 142 -42.93 9.58 -9.43
C GLY A 142 -42.62 11.06 -9.20
N ALA A 143 -42.16 11.44 -8.00
CA ALA A 143 -41.95 12.83 -7.62
C ALA A 143 -40.75 13.46 -8.35
N SER A 144 -41.00 14.52 -9.12
CA SER A 144 -39.93 15.29 -9.76
C SER A 144 -39.20 16.18 -8.76
N HIS A 145 -37.87 16.18 -8.85
CA HIS A 145 -36.96 16.99 -8.04
C HIS A 145 -36.07 17.84 -8.96
N ALA A 146 -35.77 19.06 -8.54
CA ALA A 146 -34.64 19.82 -9.07
C ALA A 146 -33.36 19.31 -8.39
N VAL A 147 -32.33 19.02 -9.17
CA VAL A 147 -31.08 18.38 -8.73
C VAL A 147 -29.89 19.15 -9.25
N ARG A 148 -29.13 19.79 -8.34
CA ARG A 148 -27.75 20.22 -8.61
C ARG A 148 -26.84 19.07 -8.17
N ALA A 149 -26.02 18.54 -9.10
CA ALA A 149 -25.07 17.45 -8.85
C ALA A 149 -23.69 17.80 -9.43
N PRO A 150 -22.58 17.42 -8.78
CA PRO A 150 -21.24 17.60 -9.30
C PRO A 150 -20.92 16.57 -10.37
N GLY A 151 -19.91 16.87 -11.17
CA GLY A 151 -19.56 16.08 -12.34
C GLY A 151 -19.12 14.64 -12.04
N ARG A 152 -19.05 13.84 -13.10
CA ARG A 152 -18.89 12.37 -13.07
C ARG A 152 -17.71 11.78 -12.26
N HIS A 153 -16.79 12.61 -11.80
CA HIS A 153 -15.52 12.19 -11.20
C HIS A 153 -15.47 12.36 -9.66
N VAL A 154 -16.64 12.49 -9.03
CA VAL A 154 -16.81 12.69 -7.58
C VAL A 154 -17.26 11.40 -6.88
N HIS A 155 -16.41 10.84 -6.02
CA HIS A 155 -16.61 9.57 -5.29
C HIS A 155 -16.53 9.77 -3.77
N VAL A 156 -17.39 9.12 -2.98
CA VAL A 156 -17.62 9.53 -1.58
C VAL A 156 -17.96 8.34 -0.67
N LEU A 157 -17.62 8.46 0.62
CA LEU A 157 -17.93 7.54 1.72
C LEU A 157 -18.45 8.40 2.93
N GLY A 158 -19.72 8.27 3.38
CA GLY A 158 -20.48 9.33 4.13
C GLY A 158 -22.02 9.15 4.36
N ARG A 159 -22.90 10.07 3.85
CA ARG A 159 -24.41 10.17 4.01
C ARG A 159 -25.32 10.77 2.81
N GLY A 160 -25.65 10.07 1.68
CA GLY A 160 -26.24 10.40 0.30
C GLY A 160 -25.41 10.13 -1.09
N ALA A 161 -24.79 11.10 -1.85
CA ALA A 161 -23.50 11.21 -2.66
C ALA A 161 -22.27 12.16 -2.12
N ALA A 162 -21.94 13.47 -2.38
CA ALA A 162 -21.32 14.59 -1.50
C ALA A 162 -21.59 16.08 -2.03
N ALA A 163 -22.33 17.15 -1.56
CA ALA A 163 -23.33 17.58 -0.49
C ALA A 163 -24.93 17.46 -0.62
N MET A 164 -25.67 17.23 -1.76
CA MET A 164 -27.14 16.86 -1.85
C MET A 164 -28.15 17.92 -2.27
N GLU A 165 -27.93 18.76 -3.29
CA GLU A 165 -28.90 19.81 -3.67
C GLU A 165 -30.09 19.28 -4.51
N ARG A 166 -30.89 18.39 -3.88
CA ARG A 166 -32.10 17.75 -4.41
C ARG A 166 -33.33 18.33 -3.72
N ARG A 167 -34.01 19.30 -4.34
CA ARG A 167 -35.25 19.90 -3.83
C ARG A 167 -36.48 19.34 -4.55
N PRO A 168 -37.62 19.11 -3.85
CA PRO A 168 -38.88 18.81 -4.53
C PRO A 168 -39.22 19.93 -5.53
N LEU A 169 -39.47 19.57 -6.79
CA LEU A 169 -39.56 20.56 -7.86
C LEU A 169 -40.72 21.54 -7.63
N ALA A 170 -41.85 21.05 -7.12
CA ALA A 170 -43.03 21.88 -6.85
C ALA A 170 -42.75 22.99 -5.79
N ASP A 171 -41.98 22.67 -4.75
CA ASP A 171 -41.59 23.62 -3.72
C ASP A 171 -40.63 24.67 -4.27
N PHE A 172 -39.54 24.25 -4.93
CA PHE A 172 -38.57 25.19 -5.49
C PHE A 172 -39.19 26.09 -6.58
N LEU A 173 -40.08 25.57 -7.44
CA LEU A 173 -40.80 26.38 -8.43
C LEU A 173 -41.77 27.38 -7.78
N ARG A 174 -42.41 27.04 -6.65
CA ARG A 174 -43.21 28.00 -5.87
C ARG A 174 -42.30 29.09 -5.33
N ASP A 175 -41.16 28.73 -4.76
CA ASP A 175 -40.27 29.67 -4.08
C ASP A 175 -39.56 30.61 -5.08
N ILE A 176 -39.20 30.13 -6.28
CA ILE A 176 -38.78 30.96 -7.42
C ILE A 176 -39.89 31.94 -7.80
N ARG A 177 -41.13 31.46 -8.02
CA ARG A 177 -42.27 32.30 -8.44
C ARG A 177 -42.62 33.36 -7.38
N LEU A 178 -42.45 33.05 -6.08
CA LEU A 178 -42.60 34.02 -4.99
C LEU A 178 -41.53 35.12 -5.02
N HIS A 179 -40.27 34.80 -5.36
CA HIS A 179 -39.21 35.81 -5.49
C HIS A 179 -39.36 36.63 -6.78
N VAL A 180 -39.67 36.01 -7.91
CA VAL A 180 -40.00 36.73 -9.17
C VAL A 180 -41.18 37.68 -8.98
N GLY A 181 -42.23 37.25 -8.27
CA GLY A 181 -43.40 38.08 -7.97
C GLY A 181 -43.16 39.24 -6.99
N ARG A 182 -41.99 39.29 -6.32
CA ARG A 182 -41.56 40.39 -5.44
C ARG A 182 -40.54 41.31 -6.11
N GLY A 183 -39.87 40.86 -7.17
CA GLY A 183 -38.90 41.66 -7.92
C GLY A 183 -39.55 42.61 -8.94
N PRO A 184 -38.78 43.57 -9.49
CA PRO A 184 -39.22 44.35 -10.63
C PRO A 184 -39.45 43.46 -11.86
N ARG A 185 -40.50 43.72 -12.63
CA ARG A 185 -40.73 43.04 -13.92
C ARG A 185 -39.66 43.48 -14.92
N GLY A 186 -38.73 42.59 -15.22
CA GLY A 186 -37.72 42.79 -16.25
C GLY A 186 -38.31 42.83 -17.67
N THR A 187 -37.55 43.37 -18.61
CA THR A 187 -37.86 43.34 -20.04
C THR A 187 -37.63 41.95 -20.65
N ALA A 188 -38.22 41.68 -21.82
CA ALA A 188 -38.07 40.42 -22.52
C ALA A 188 -36.58 40.09 -22.82
N ALA A 189 -36.16 38.92 -22.36
CA ALA A 189 -34.78 38.45 -22.35
C ALA A 189 -34.39 37.79 -23.67
N HIS A 190 -34.45 38.53 -24.78
CA HIS A 190 -33.95 38.03 -26.06
C HIS A 190 -32.47 37.67 -25.94
N SER A 191 -32.15 36.39 -26.18
CA SER A 191 -30.77 35.93 -26.45
C SER A 191 -30.40 36.39 -27.85
N GLN A 192 -29.19 36.92 -28.06
CA GLN A 192 -28.65 36.92 -29.41
C GLN A 192 -28.41 35.47 -29.83
N VAL A 193 -28.81 35.10 -31.05
CA VAL A 193 -28.48 33.78 -31.59
C VAL A 193 -26.95 33.71 -31.70
N PRO A 194 -26.28 32.71 -31.08
CA PRO A 194 -24.84 32.55 -31.22
C PRO A 194 -24.47 32.50 -32.71
N PRO A 195 -23.40 33.20 -33.15
CA PRO A 195 -23.07 33.30 -34.56
C PRO A 195 -23.10 31.93 -35.26
N ALA A 196 -23.81 31.86 -36.39
CA ALA A 196 -23.81 30.67 -37.24
C ALA A 196 -22.36 30.35 -37.60
N SER A 197 -21.99 29.06 -37.50
CA SER A 197 -20.60 28.61 -37.68
C SER A 197 -20.03 29.17 -38.98
N ALA A 198 -19.02 30.04 -38.86
CA ALA A 198 -18.40 30.67 -40.01
C ALA A 198 -17.79 29.59 -40.91
N SER A 199 -17.81 29.82 -42.22
CA SER A 199 -17.25 28.89 -43.22
C SER A 199 -15.80 28.52 -42.89
N GLY A 200 -15.59 27.33 -42.35
CA GLY A 200 -14.27 26.83 -41.90
C GLY A 200 -14.07 26.73 -40.39
N GLN A 201 -15.04 27.11 -39.54
CA GLN A 201 -15.01 26.73 -38.12
C GLN A 201 -15.17 25.22 -37.99
N VAL A 202 -14.27 24.59 -37.25
CA VAL A 202 -14.37 23.19 -36.86
C VAL A 202 -15.37 23.08 -35.71
N THR A 203 -16.31 22.13 -35.81
CA THR A 203 -17.32 21.89 -34.78
C THR A 203 -17.46 20.40 -34.49
N GLU A 204 -17.89 20.06 -33.27
CA GLU A 204 -17.97 18.68 -32.78
C GLU A 204 -19.28 18.49 -32.00
N VAL A 205 -20.15 17.61 -32.51
CA VAL A 205 -21.47 17.31 -31.91
C VAL A 205 -21.30 16.23 -30.84
N GLN A 206 -21.90 16.46 -29.67
CA GLN A 206 -21.66 15.69 -28.46
C GLN A 206 -22.98 15.21 -27.83
N SER A 207 -22.97 14.03 -27.21
CA SER A 207 -24.10 13.54 -26.39
C SER A 207 -24.19 14.23 -25.04
N SER A 208 -23.07 14.79 -24.55
CA SER A 208 -22.94 15.32 -23.20
C SER A 208 -21.75 16.29 -23.11
N PHE A 209 -21.90 17.35 -22.34
CA PHE A 209 -20.87 18.30 -21.91
C PHE A 209 -20.59 18.03 -20.43
N VAL A 210 -19.60 17.16 -20.16
CA VAL A 210 -19.32 16.51 -18.85
C VAL A 210 -17.80 16.25 -18.67
N PHE A 211 -16.97 17.08 -19.29
CA PHE A 211 -15.70 16.65 -19.90
C PHE A 211 -14.50 16.39 -18.98
N LEU A 212 -14.53 15.27 -18.26
CA LEU A 212 -13.35 14.67 -17.61
C LEU A 212 -13.14 13.17 -17.90
N ASP A 213 -13.84 12.59 -18.89
CA ASP A 213 -13.82 11.13 -19.21
C ASP A 213 -12.40 10.50 -19.36
N VAL A 214 -11.38 11.33 -19.62
CA VAL A 214 -9.97 11.05 -19.32
C VAL A 214 -9.44 12.25 -18.52
N PRO A 215 -8.71 12.09 -17.41
CA PRO A 215 -8.08 13.20 -16.70
C PRO A 215 -6.91 13.78 -17.51
N ALA A 216 -6.44 14.97 -17.16
CA ALA A 216 -5.31 15.63 -17.83
C ALA A 216 -4.17 15.95 -16.86
N ARG A 217 -2.94 16.07 -17.39
CA ARG A 217 -1.81 16.61 -16.64
C ARG A 217 -0.72 17.19 -17.56
N TRP A 218 0.14 18.04 -17.01
CA TRP A 218 1.36 18.47 -17.67
C TRP A 218 2.37 17.33 -17.77
N PHE A 219 3.10 17.23 -18.87
CA PHE A 219 4.08 16.18 -19.18
C PHE A 219 5.54 16.63 -18.96
N GLU A 220 5.74 17.94 -18.80
CA GLU A 220 6.98 18.68 -18.69
C GLU A 220 7.71 18.42 -17.34
N PRO A 221 7.01 18.29 -16.18
CA PRO A 221 7.64 17.90 -14.92
C PRO A 221 8.33 16.52 -14.96
N ASP A 222 7.99 15.65 -15.91
CA ASP A 222 8.63 14.34 -16.10
C ASP A 222 10.09 14.46 -16.55
N SER A 223 10.40 15.55 -17.23
CA SER A 223 11.75 15.97 -17.62
C SER A 223 12.38 16.94 -16.61
N GLY A 224 11.74 17.19 -15.47
CA GLY A 224 12.17 18.21 -14.49
C GLY A 224 11.94 19.65 -14.94
N VAL A 225 11.16 19.88 -16.00
CA VAL A 225 10.81 21.21 -16.50
C VAL A 225 9.63 21.76 -15.71
N ALA A 226 9.76 23.00 -15.22
CA ALA A 226 8.70 23.69 -14.48
C ALA A 226 7.60 24.20 -15.42
N ILE A 227 6.37 24.30 -14.90
CA ILE A 227 5.25 24.97 -15.56
C ILE A 227 5.41 26.47 -15.30
N SER A 228 5.58 27.25 -16.36
CA SER A 228 5.62 28.72 -16.26
C SER A 228 4.21 29.28 -16.27
N MET A 229 3.82 29.97 -15.21
CA MET A 229 2.57 30.71 -15.14
C MET A 229 2.89 32.21 -15.16
N HIS A 230 2.28 32.95 -16.08
CA HIS A 230 2.47 34.39 -16.23
C HIS A 230 1.28 35.15 -15.63
N VAL A 231 1.49 36.38 -15.15
CA VAL A 231 0.40 37.22 -14.58
C VAL A 231 0.07 38.35 -15.54
N ASN A 232 -1.22 38.68 -15.72
CA ASN A 232 -1.64 39.69 -16.69
C ASN A 232 -1.05 41.09 -16.39
N GLY A 233 -0.78 41.85 -17.46
CA GLY A 233 0.21 42.94 -17.54
C GLY A 233 -0.03 44.23 -16.75
N SER A 234 -0.89 44.21 -15.74
CA SER A 234 -0.98 45.26 -14.72
C SER A 234 -1.73 44.74 -13.50
N GLU A 235 -1.22 45.01 -12.30
CA GLU A 235 -1.84 44.61 -11.02
C GLU A 235 -2.48 45.80 -10.25
N PRO A 236 -3.62 46.37 -10.70
CA PRO A 236 -4.42 47.30 -9.91
C PRO A 236 -5.75 46.69 -9.40
N LEU A 237 -6.04 45.41 -9.70
CA LEU A 237 -7.33 44.77 -9.39
C LEU A 237 -7.24 43.61 -8.37
N ALA A 238 -6.06 43.03 -8.14
CA ALA A 238 -5.89 42.07 -7.06
C ALA A 238 -5.85 42.77 -5.69
N PRO A 239 -6.56 42.26 -4.66
CA PRO A 239 -6.52 42.87 -3.34
C PRO A 239 -5.15 42.70 -2.66
N THR A 240 -4.65 43.81 -2.12
CA THR A 240 -3.41 43.98 -1.34
C THR A 240 -2.07 43.65 -2.02
N SER A 241 -1.93 42.53 -2.73
CA SER A 241 -0.63 42.08 -3.27
C SER A 241 -0.65 41.03 -4.40
N GLY A 242 -1.80 40.59 -4.90
CA GLY A 242 -1.98 39.64 -6.03
C GLY A 242 -0.89 38.59 -6.25
N LEU A 243 0.11 38.93 -7.07
CA LEU A 243 1.43 38.27 -7.21
C LEU A 243 1.98 37.59 -5.93
N GLY A 244 1.85 38.18 -4.74
CA GLY A 244 2.28 37.58 -3.47
C GLY A 244 1.49 36.31 -3.14
N GLN A 245 0.16 36.41 -3.11
CA GLN A 245 -0.75 35.29 -2.90
C GLN A 245 -0.56 34.16 -3.94
N VAL A 246 -0.31 34.54 -5.20
CA VAL A 246 0.01 33.60 -6.29
C VAL A 246 1.34 32.88 -6.03
N ARG A 247 2.38 33.59 -5.59
CA ARG A 247 3.69 33.00 -5.25
C ARG A 247 3.64 32.09 -4.03
N ASP A 248 2.81 32.40 -3.04
CA ASP A 248 2.55 31.50 -1.91
C ASP A 248 1.87 30.21 -2.39
N GLY A 249 0.93 30.30 -3.34
CA GLY A 249 0.33 29.14 -4.01
C GLY A 249 1.34 28.30 -4.80
N PHE A 250 2.22 28.93 -5.59
CA PHE A 250 3.34 28.23 -6.23
C PHE A 250 4.25 27.54 -5.21
N ALA A 251 4.61 28.22 -4.13
CA ALA A 251 5.47 27.69 -3.08
C ALA A 251 4.83 26.48 -2.38
N ALA A 252 3.53 26.52 -2.12
CA ALA A 252 2.79 25.41 -1.51
C ALA A 252 2.77 24.16 -2.39
N TRP A 253 2.43 24.29 -3.68
CA TRP A 253 2.48 23.17 -4.63
C TRP A 253 3.91 22.65 -4.85
N ASN A 254 4.91 23.54 -4.88
CA ASN A 254 6.33 23.18 -5.02
C ASN A 254 6.91 22.45 -3.80
N ALA A 255 6.36 22.70 -2.61
CA ALA A 255 6.81 22.12 -1.34
C ALA A 255 6.31 20.69 -1.09
N VAL A 256 5.49 20.10 -1.97
CA VAL A 256 4.95 18.76 -1.76
C VAL A 256 6.01 17.68 -1.97
N THR A 257 6.67 17.25 -0.89
CA THR A 257 7.57 16.08 -0.86
C THR A 257 6.88 14.86 -1.47
N GLY A 258 7.59 14.14 -2.35
CA GLY A 258 7.02 13.04 -3.14
C GLY A 258 6.37 13.47 -4.47
N SER A 259 6.31 14.77 -4.78
CA SER A 259 5.88 15.30 -6.08
C SER A 259 7.05 15.85 -6.90
N ARG A 260 7.08 15.53 -8.20
CA ARG A 260 7.98 16.14 -9.20
C ARG A 260 7.49 17.47 -9.76
N LEU A 261 6.25 17.86 -9.47
CA LEU A 261 5.67 19.11 -9.94
C LEU A 261 6.51 20.32 -9.53
N ARG A 262 6.81 21.24 -10.45
CA ARG A 262 7.27 22.59 -10.11
C ARG A 262 6.54 23.63 -10.94
N TYR A 263 6.02 24.66 -10.28
CA TYR A 263 5.63 25.95 -10.85
C TYR A 263 6.80 26.93 -10.83
N SER A 264 6.85 27.80 -11.83
CA SER A 264 7.71 28.98 -11.89
C SER A 264 6.91 30.22 -12.25
N ASP A 265 7.24 31.34 -11.59
CA ASP A 265 6.74 32.68 -11.93
C ASP A 265 7.35 33.12 -13.27
N GLY A 266 6.51 33.24 -14.29
CA GLY A 266 6.90 33.68 -15.63
C GLY A 266 6.97 35.20 -15.79
N GLY A 267 6.61 35.98 -14.76
CA GLY A 267 6.48 37.43 -14.83
C GLY A 267 5.22 37.89 -15.55
N ALA A 268 5.22 39.16 -15.97
CA ALA A 268 4.07 39.82 -16.61
C ALA A 268 3.85 39.38 -18.07
N THR A 269 2.58 39.35 -18.51
CA THR A 269 2.18 39.08 -19.91
C THR A 269 0.99 39.94 -20.34
N ASP A 270 0.86 40.24 -21.64
CA ASP A 270 -0.35 40.87 -22.21
C ASP A 270 -1.49 39.87 -22.47
N ALA A 271 -1.18 38.56 -22.41
CA ALA A 271 -2.17 37.48 -22.43
C ALA A 271 -3.15 37.61 -21.25
N ARG A 272 -4.40 37.15 -21.45
CA ARG A 272 -5.46 37.32 -20.44
C ARG A 272 -6.71 36.47 -20.66
N GLY A 273 -7.42 36.26 -19.55
CA GLY A 273 -8.61 35.43 -19.50
C GLY A 273 -8.28 33.95 -19.69
N PHE A 274 -9.30 33.14 -19.93
CA PHE A 274 -9.14 31.74 -20.34
C PHE A 274 -9.11 31.65 -21.87
N THR A 275 -7.92 31.45 -22.46
CA THR A 275 -7.64 31.68 -23.89
C THR A 275 -6.50 30.78 -24.36
N PHE A 276 -6.62 30.10 -25.50
CA PHE A 276 -5.52 29.31 -26.06
C PHE A 276 -4.60 30.21 -26.91
N ASP A 277 -3.66 30.91 -26.28
CA ASP A 277 -2.72 31.81 -26.96
C ASP A 277 -1.23 31.41 -26.89
N GLY A 278 -0.92 30.35 -26.13
CA GLY A 278 0.41 29.80 -25.91
C GLY A 278 1.06 30.26 -24.60
N VAL A 279 0.33 30.96 -23.72
CA VAL A 279 0.83 31.53 -22.46
C VAL A 279 -0.14 31.19 -21.33
N SER A 280 0.23 30.21 -20.51
CA SER A 280 -0.52 29.84 -19.30
C SER A 280 -0.61 31.01 -18.33
N THR A 281 -1.81 31.58 -18.18
CA THR A 281 -1.98 32.93 -17.64
C THR A 281 -2.85 32.97 -16.39
N ILE A 282 -2.45 33.82 -15.45
CA ILE A 282 -3.20 34.18 -14.25
C ILE A 282 -3.71 35.62 -14.45
N SER A 283 -5.03 35.78 -14.48
CA SER A 283 -5.70 37.05 -14.79
C SER A 283 -6.51 37.57 -13.59
N PHE A 284 -6.24 38.79 -13.15
CA PHE A 284 -7.06 39.45 -12.13
C PHE A 284 -8.14 40.37 -12.73
N GLY A 285 -9.33 40.36 -12.09
CA GLY A 285 -10.45 41.24 -12.41
C GLY A 285 -11.15 40.93 -13.73
N ASP A 286 -11.34 39.64 -14.03
CA ASP A 286 -12.01 39.08 -15.22
C ASP A 286 -12.03 40.01 -16.46
N PRO A 287 -10.86 40.26 -17.07
CA PRO A 287 -10.70 41.31 -18.08
C PRO A 287 -11.40 41.02 -19.42
N LEU A 288 -12.18 39.93 -19.51
CA LEU A 288 -12.93 39.50 -20.69
C LEU A 288 -14.37 39.03 -20.37
N GLY A 289 -14.90 39.29 -19.16
CA GLY A 289 -16.31 39.09 -18.79
C GLY A 289 -16.80 37.64 -18.86
N GLN A 290 -15.95 36.70 -18.46
CA GLN A 290 -16.14 35.25 -18.52
C GLN A 290 -16.92 34.71 -17.33
N LEU A 291 -16.90 35.41 -16.20
CA LEU A 291 -17.66 35.14 -14.99
C LEU A 291 -18.81 36.16 -14.84
N ASP A 292 -19.72 35.85 -13.92
CA ASP A 292 -20.76 36.78 -13.49
C ASP A 292 -20.29 37.48 -12.19
N PRO A 293 -20.36 38.83 -12.11
CA PRO A 293 -19.95 39.57 -10.92
C PRO A 293 -20.71 39.14 -9.64
N PRO A 294 -20.10 39.27 -8.46
CA PRO A 294 -20.72 38.87 -7.19
C PRO A 294 -22.01 39.63 -6.88
N THR A 295 -22.97 38.92 -6.31
CA THR A 295 -24.24 39.45 -5.80
C THR A 295 -24.25 39.32 -4.29
N ASN A 296 -24.41 40.41 -3.53
CA ASN A 296 -24.36 40.41 -2.06
C ASN A 296 -23.13 39.67 -1.50
N CYS A 297 -21.96 39.87 -2.11
CA CYS A 297 -20.73 39.15 -1.79
C CYS A 297 -20.85 37.62 -1.86
N SER A 298 -21.70 37.12 -2.76
CA SER A 298 -21.86 35.71 -3.13
C SER A 298 -21.67 35.52 -4.64
N GLY A 299 -21.09 34.42 -5.08
CA GLY A 299 -20.70 34.19 -6.48
C GLY A 299 -19.43 33.35 -6.63
N THR A 300 -18.97 33.23 -7.88
CA THR A 300 -17.73 32.54 -8.25
C THR A 300 -16.53 33.47 -8.06
N LEU A 301 -15.55 33.08 -7.22
CA LEU A 301 -14.38 33.92 -6.89
C LEU A 301 -13.32 33.88 -8.00
N GLY A 302 -13.18 32.73 -8.66
CA GLY A 302 -12.34 32.57 -9.84
C GLY A 302 -12.73 31.34 -10.66
N LEU A 303 -12.03 31.14 -11.76
CA LEU A 303 -12.04 29.91 -12.54
C LEU A 303 -10.59 29.47 -12.81
N GLY A 304 -10.35 28.17 -12.74
CA GLY A 304 -9.13 27.53 -13.18
C GLY A 304 -9.42 26.44 -14.19
N GLY A 305 -8.44 26.10 -15.02
CA GLY A 305 -8.59 25.03 -16.00
C GLY A 305 -7.45 24.99 -16.99
N TYR A 306 -7.70 24.35 -18.14
CA TYR A 306 -6.66 24.07 -19.12
C TYR A 306 -7.19 23.72 -20.51
N PHE A 307 -6.32 23.92 -21.51
CA PHE A 307 -6.42 23.32 -22.83
C PHE A 307 -5.51 22.08 -22.90
N ARG A 308 -5.99 21.01 -23.52
CA ARG A 308 -5.27 19.73 -23.63
C ARG A 308 -5.38 19.10 -25.01
N ASP A 309 -4.44 18.21 -25.31
CA ASP A 309 -4.42 17.34 -26.48
C ASP A 309 -4.77 15.90 -26.05
N ASP A 310 -5.92 15.39 -26.47
CA ASP A 310 -6.35 14.01 -26.22
C ASP A 310 -5.60 12.97 -27.06
N THR A 311 -4.86 13.39 -28.10
CA THR A 311 -4.03 12.47 -28.90
C THR A 311 -2.70 12.13 -28.22
N GLN A 312 -2.26 12.98 -27.28
CA GLN A 312 -1.03 12.80 -26.51
C GLN A 312 -1.36 12.28 -25.10
N THR A 313 -1.17 10.98 -24.86
CA THR A 313 -1.46 10.35 -23.56
C THR A 313 -0.23 9.74 -22.88
N ARG A 314 -0.26 9.65 -21.55
CA ARG A 314 0.71 8.90 -20.71
C ARG A 314 -0.01 8.13 -19.62
N VAL A 315 0.53 6.98 -19.23
CA VAL A 315 0.07 6.19 -18.08
C VAL A 315 0.95 6.50 -16.87
N VAL A 316 0.34 6.88 -15.75
CA VAL A 316 0.99 7.24 -14.49
C VAL A 316 0.21 6.60 -13.35
N ASN A 317 0.89 5.83 -12.49
CA ASN A 317 0.26 5.07 -11.40
C ASN A 317 -0.94 4.18 -11.84
N GLY A 318 -0.91 3.69 -13.09
CA GLY A 318 -1.98 2.90 -13.71
C GLY A 318 -3.09 3.72 -14.38
N GLN A 319 -3.18 5.02 -14.12
CA GLN A 319 -4.15 5.92 -14.74
C GLN A 319 -3.61 6.52 -16.04
N THR A 320 -4.44 6.52 -17.10
CA THR A 320 -4.15 7.25 -18.34
C THR A 320 -4.53 8.73 -18.18
N PHE A 321 -3.67 9.63 -18.65
CA PHE A 321 -3.92 11.08 -18.71
C PHE A 321 -3.65 11.64 -20.11
N SER A 322 -4.45 12.61 -20.56
CA SER A 322 -4.18 13.49 -21.70
C SER A 322 -3.16 14.58 -21.34
N ARG A 323 -2.41 15.12 -22.32
CA ARG A 323 -1.41 16.18 -22.11
C ARG A 323 -2.07 17.57 -22.02
N ILE A 324 -1.88 18.27 -20.91
CA ILE A 324 -2.15 19.72 -20.84
C ILE A 324 -1.14 20.46 -21.72
N LEU A 325 -1.64 21.41 -22.52
CA LEU A 325 -0.87 22.30 -23.38
C LEU A 325 -0.69 23.69 -22.76
N GLU A 326 -1.74 24.17 -22.09
CA GLU A 326 -1.88 25.53 -21.58
C GLU A 326 -2.87 25.51 -20.40
N GLY A 327 -2.58 26.24 -19.32
CA GLY A 327 -3.40 26.27 -18.10
C GLY A 327 -3.65 27.70 -17.64
N ASP A 328 -4.92 28.04 -17.42
CA ASP A 328 -5.33 29.42 -17.14
C ASP A 328 -6.09 29.52 -15.81
N VAL A 329 -5.93 30.68 -15.17
CA VAL A 329 -6.65 31.10 -13.97
C VAL A 329 -7.21 32.51 -14.20
N VAL A 330 -8.48 32.74 -13.87
CA VAL A 330 -9.11 34.06 -13.91
C VAL A 330 -9.83 34.33 -12.59
N PHE A 331 -9.37 35.32 -11.82
CA PHE A 331 -10.09 35.83 -10.66
C PHE A 331 -11.14 36.84 -11.11
N ASN A 332 -12.33 36.75 -10.52
CA ASN A 332 -13.49 37.56 -10.87
C ASN A 332 -13.34 39.02 -10.40
N ASP A 333 -14.12 39.94 -10.97
CA ASP A 333 -14.19 41.34 -10.57
C ASP A 333 -15.28 41.59 -9.50
N GLY A 334 -15.59 42.85 -9.19
CA GLY A 334 -16.74 43.23 -8.36
C GLY A 334 -16.69 42.93 -6.86
N TRP A 335 -15.75 42.11 -6.36
CA TRP A 335 -15.66 41.72 -4.93
C TRP A 335 -15.15 42.82 -3.96
N ALA A 336 -14.90 44.03 -4.45
CA ALA A 336 -14.41 45.14 -3.61
C ALA A 336 -15.50 45.64 -2.65
N GLY A 337 -15.18 45.69 -1.35
CA GLY A 337 -16.10 46.02 -0.27
C GLY A 337 -16.63 44.79 0.50
N CYS A 338 -16.25 43.57 0.12
CA CYS A 338 -16.76 42.34 0.73
C CYS A 338 -16.07 41.93 2.05
N GLY A 339 -14.99 42.60 2.44
CA GLY A 339 -14.28 42.45 3.72
C GLY A 339 -13.41 41.20 3.82
N PHE A 340 -13.89 40.05 3.33
CA PHE A 340 -13.12 38.80 3.26
C PHE A 340 -12.23 38.71 2.02
N TYR A 341 -12.56 39.40 0.93
CA TYR A 341 -11.80 39.34 -0.32
C TYR A 341 -10.47 40.11 -0.21
N GLU A 342 -10.49 41.19 0.57
CA GLU A 342 -9.36 42.05 0.89
C GLU A 342 -8.34 41.40 1.85
N ALA A 343 -8.69 40.27 2.46
CA ALA A 343 -7.78 39.53 3.34
C ALA A 343 -6.78 38.71 2.51
N TYR A 344 -5.48 39.02 2.64
CA TYR A 344 -4.39 38.35 1.90
C TYR A 344 -4.47 36.82 1.94
N ALA A 345 -4.72 36.22 3.12
CA ALA A 345 -4.84 34.77 3.29
C ALA A 345 -6.01 34.15 2.50
N ASN A 346 -7.08 34.91 2.28
CA ASN A 346 -8.27 34.41 1.58
C ASN A 346 -8.02 34.38 0.06
N LEU A 347 -7.39 35.41 -0.52
CA LEU A 347 -6.97 35.33 -1.93
C LEU A 347 -5.87 34.27 -2.14
N ALA A 348 -4.97 34.06 -1.16
CA ALA A 348 -3.97 32.98 -1.24
C ALA A 348 -4.59 31.57 -1.20
N GLU A 349 -5.69 31.39 -0.46
CA GLU A 349 -6.49 30.17 -0.50
C GLU A 349 -7.08 29.94 -1.90
N VAL A 350 -7.83 30.91 -2.45
CA VAL A 350 -8.43 30.84 -3.79
C VAL A 350 -7.37 30.62 -4.87
N ALA A 351 -6.27 31.37 -4.83
CA ALA A 351 -5.19 31.24 -5.80
C ALA A 351 -4.56 29.84 -5.79
N THR A 352 -4.41 29.23 -4.62
CA THR A 352 -3.87 27.87 -4.51
C THR A 352 -4.85 26.83 -5.07
N HIS A 353 -6.16 27.03 -4.89
CA HIS A 353 -7.22 26.21 -5.48
C HIS A 353 -7.23 26.28 -7.01
N GLU A 354 -7.36 27.47 -7.60
CA GLU A 354 -7.46 27.61 -9.06
C GLU A 354 -6.17 27.17 -9.78
N LEU A 355 -5.00 27.34 -9.14
CA LEU A 355 -3.74 26.72 -9.60
C LEU A 355 -3.83 25.19 -9.62
N GLY A 356 -4.46 24.56 -8.62
CA GLY A 356 -4.71 23.12 -8.63
C GLY A 356 -5.52 22.66 -9.84
N HIS A 357 -6.52 23.44 -10.27
CA HIS A 357 -7.23 23.17 -11.53
C HIS A 357 -6.33 23.28 -12.76
N ALA A 358 -5.47 24.30 -12.84
CA ALA A 358 -4.46 24.42 -13.89
C ALA A 358 -3.41 23.28 -13.89
N LEU A 359 -3.29 22.49 -12.80
CA LEU A 359 -2.50 21.26 -12.75
C LEU A 359 -3.25 20.01 -13.29
N GLY A 360 -4.54 20.10 -13.58
CA GLY A 360 -5.38 18.93 -13.86
C GLY A 360 -6.00 18.28 -12.62
N LEU A 361 -5.94 18.92 -11.45
CA LEU A 361 -6.64 18.44 -10.25
C LEU A 361 -8.09 18.94 -10.26
N GLY A 362 -9.03 18.00 -10.26
CA GLY A 362 -10.43 18.30 -10.02
C GLY A 362 -10.73 18.61 -8.55
N HIS A 363 -11.99 18.88 -8.27
CA HIS A 363 -12.49 19.17 -6.92
C HIS A 363 -12.35 17.98 -5.96
N SER A 364 -11.89 18.26 -4.74
CA SER A 364 -11.88 17.29 -3.64
C SER A 364 -13.26 17.11 -3.01
N THR A 365 -13.53 15.90 -2.53
CA THR A 365 -14.69 15.58 -1.67
C THR A 365 -14.42 15.78 -0.18
N ASN A 366 -13.17 16.04 0.20
CA ASN A 366 -12.80 16.29 1.58
C ASN A 366 -13.09 17.76 1.93
N PRO A 367 -14.01 18.07 2.86
CA PRO A 367 -14.40 19.44 3.18
C PRO A 367 -13.35 20.25 3.95
N ASP A 368 -12.18 19.66 4.26
CA ASP A 368 -11.04 20.40 4.80
C ASP A 368 -10.03 20.82 3.71
N ALA A 369 -10.07 20.21 2.52
CA ALA A 369 -9.05 20.31 1.47
C ALA A 369 -8.95 21.71 0.83
N THR A 370 -7.80 22.08 0.28
CA THR A 370 -7.67 23.33 -0.49
C THR A 370 -8.44 23.23 -1.81
N MET A 371 -8.45 22.06 -2.46
CA MET A 371 -9.25 21.74 -3.64
C MET A 371 -10.74 21.49 -3.35
N TYR A 372 -11.22 21.74 -2.13
CA TYR A 372 -12.65 21.70 -1.83
C TYR A 372 -13.37 22.90 -2.45
N ALA A 373 -14.56 22.69 -3.00
CA ALA A 373 -15.28 23.67 -3.83
C ALA A 373 -15.66 24.98 -3.12
N PHE A 374 -15.79 24.98 -1.79
CA PHE A 374 -16.19 26.19 -1.06
C PHE A 374 -14.98 26.79 -0.35
N ALA A 375 -14.80 28.11 -0.52
CA ALA A 375 -13.77 28.84 0.21
C ALA A 375 -14.06 28.82 1.71
N HIS A 376 -13.04 28.58 2.52
CA HIS A 376 -13.17 28.41 3.97
C HIS A 376 -12.99 29.76 4.69
N PHE A 377 -12.07 30.60 4.19
CA PHE A 377 -11.76 31.92 4.75
C PHE A 377 -11.43 31.90 6.25
N ASP A 378 -10.89 30.78 6.73
CA ASP A 378 -10.45 30.53 8.12
C ASP A 378 -9.03 31.05 8.41
N GLY A 379 -8.43 31.76 7.45
CA GLY A 379 -7.06 32.28 7.52
C GLY A 379 -5.98 31.28 7.08
N ARG A 380 -6.34 30.12 6.52
CA ARG A 380 -5.37 29.08 6.08
C ARG A 380 -4.32 29.53 5.06
N GLY A 381 -4.59 30.53 4.23
CA GLY A 381 -3.67 30.89 3.15
C GLY A 381 -3.50 29.77 2.13
N ALA A 382 -2.32 29.69 1.52
CA ALA A 382 -1.93 28.65 0.56
C ALA A 382 -1.72 27.24 1.17
N ALA A 383 -2.27 26.95 2.36
CA ALA A 383 -1.93 25.75 3.13
C ALA A 383 -2.69 24.48 2.67
N LEU A 384 -2.15 23.79 1.66
CA LEU A 384 -2.59 22.46 1.20
C LEU A 384 -2.84 21.46 2.36
N ARG A 385 -3.78 20.54 2.16
CA ARG A 385 -4.07 19.39 3.05
C ARG A 385 -3.58 18.08 2.45
N ASP A 386 -3.84 16.97 3.13
CA ASP A 386 -3.33 15.66 2.73
C ASP A 386 -4.01 15.08 1.48
N ASP A 387 -5.26 15.46 1.20
CA ASP A 387 -5.95 15.09 -0.05
C ASP A 387 -5.33 15.79 -1.26
N ASP A 388 -5.12 17.11 -1.16
CA ASP A 388 -4.44 17.92 -2.20
C ASP A 388 -3.02 17.39 -2.46
N ARG A 389 -2.28 17.06 -1.38
CA ARG A 389 -0.96 16.42 -1.45
C ARG A 389 -1.04 15.04 -2.10
N ALA A 390 -2.05 14.23 -1.82
CA ALA A 390 -2.22 12.90 -2.41
C ALA A 390 -2.53 13.00 -3.91
N GLY A 391 -3.46 13.87 -4.31
CA GLY A 391 -3.81 14.13 -5.71
C GLY A 391 -2.60 14.56 -6.55
N VAL A 392 -1.84 15.56 -6.08
CA VAL A 392 -0.67 16.03 -6.81
C VAL A 392 0.49 15.01 -6.83
N ARG A 393 0.68 14.21 -5.78
CA ARG A 393 1.64 13.07 -5.78
C ARG A 393 1.22 11.97 -6.75
N PHE A 394 -0.09 11.69 -6.85
CA PHE A 394 -0.61 10.68 -7.77
C PHE A 394 -0.48 11.12 -9.23
N ALA A 395 -0.82 12.38 -9.53
CA ALA A 395 -0.67 12.94 -10.87
C ALA A 395 0.81 13.17 -11.25
N TYR A 396 1.66 13.63 -10.32
CA TYR A 396 3.05 14.05 -10.55
C TYR A 396 4.05 13.34 -9.61
N PRO A 397 4.19 12.00 -9.64
CA PRO A 397 5.05 11.28 -8.70
C PRO A 397 6.54 11.63 -8.86
N ALA A 398 7.23 11.86 -7.75
CA ALA A 398 8.69 12.01 -7.72
C ALA A 398 9.42 10.72 -8.15
N PRO A 399 10.61 10.80 -8.76
CA PRO A 399 11.44 9.63 -9.06
C PRO A 399 11.92 8.94 -7.78
N THR A 400 11.67 7.63 -7.69
CA THR A 400 12.03 6.78 -6.55
C THR A 400 13.36 6.06 -6.80
N LEU A 401 14.29 6.14 -5.85
CA LEU A 401 15.52 5.34 -5.82
C LEU A 401 15.31 4.13 -4.93
N THR A 402 15.36 2.93 -5.50
CA THR A 402 15.20 1.68 -4.76
C THR A 402 16.52 0.91 -4.72
N VAL A 403 17.10 0.77 -3.53
CA VAL A 403 18.35 0.04 -3.29
C VAL A 403 18.05 -1.41 -2.95
N GLN A 404 18.51 -2.34 -3.78
CA GLN A 404 18.48 -3.77 -3.44
C GLN A 404 19.75 -4.13 -2.66
N ARG A 405 19.64 -5.05 -1.70
CA ARG A 405 20.79 -5.56 -0.93
C ARG A 405 20.88 -7.08 -1.05
N THR A 406 22.06 -7.58 -1.39
CA THR A 406 22.42 -9.00 -1.20
C THR A 406 23.47 -9.12 -0.10
N GLY A 407 23.36 -10.15 0.74
CA GLY A 407 24.23 -10.34 1.91
C GLY A 407 24.04 -9.32 3.04
N SER A 408 25.01 -9.27 3.96
CA SER A 408 24.89 -8.55 5.23
C SER A 408 25.64 -7.20 5.24
N GLY A 409 24.88 -6.12 5.31
CA GLY A 409 25.37 -4.75 5.41
C GLY A 409 24.23 -3.74 5.40
N THR A 410 24.56 -2.45 5.42
CA THR A 410 23.62 -1.34 5.21
C THR A 410 24.09 -0.44 4.07
N VAL A 411 23.18 0.31 3.48
CA VAL A 411 23.49 1.38 2.52
C VAL A 411 22.81 2.64 2.98
N THR A 412 23.55 3.74 3.08
CA THR A 412 22.99 5.06 3.39
C THR A 412 23.16 6.02 2.20
N SER A 413 22.32 7.05 2.13
CA SER A 413 22.36 8.07 1.08
C SER A 413 22.77 9.45 1.59
N ASN A 414 23.32 10.27 0.68
CA ASN A 414 23.41 11.72 0.79
C ASN A 414 22.86 12.37 -0.50
N PRO A 415 21.76 13.14 -0.48
CA PRO A 415 20.93 13.49 0.70
C PRO A 415 20.35 12.28 1.42
N ALA A 416 20.14 12.41 2.74
CA ALA A 416 19.58 11.35 3.57
C ALA A 416 18.19 10.93 3.10
N GLY A 417 17.85 9.66 3.29
CA GLY A 417 16.58 9.05 2.84
C GLY A 417 16.67 7.53 2.82
N ILE A 418 17.63 6.97 2.07
CA ILE A 418 17.95 5.54 2.15
C ILE A 418 18.73 5.27 3.46
N ASP A 419 18.26 4.29 4.23
CA ASP A 419 19.05 3.54 5.23
C ASP A 419 18.69 2.06 5.12
N CYS A 420 19.25 1.41 4.10
CA CYS A 420 18.95 0.04 3.70
C CYS A 420 19.65 -0.98 4.61
N GLY A 421 19.67 -0.71 5.91
CA GLY A 421 19.43 -1.70 6.94
C GLY A 421 17.97 -2.18 6.92
N SER A 422 17.03 -1.22 6.93
CA SER A 422 15.58 -1.42 7.03
C SER A 422 14.73 -0.60 6.05
N ASP A 423 15.22 0.56 5.56
CA ASP A 423 14.53 1.36 4.53
C ASP A 423 15.38 1.47 3.27
N CYS A 424 14.87 0.89 2.19
CA CYS A 424 15.58 0.69 0.94
C CYS A 424 14.97 1.47 -0.23
N SER A 425 14.02 2.38 -0.02
CA SER A 425 13.36 3.08 -1.13
C SER A 425 12.84 4.48 -0.79
N GLU A 426 13.52 5.52 -1.30
CA GLU A 426 13.16 6.94 -1.09
C GLU A 426 12.85 7.65 -2.41
N SER A 427 11.95 8.65 -2.39
CA SER A 427 11.58 9.48 -3.53
C SER A 427 12.17 10.89 -3.47
N TYR A 428 13.01 11.23 -4.44
CA TYR A 428 13.74 12.50 -4.49
C TYR A 428 13.18 13.45 -5.54
N ALA A 429 13.47 14.75 -5.44
CA ALA A 429 13.11 15.70 -6.49
C ALA A 429 13.87 15.37 -7.81
N PRO A 430 13.28 15.62 -8.99
CA PRO A 430 13.99 15.44 -10.26
C PRO A 430 15.31 16.19 -10.30
N GLY A 431 16.34 15.56 -10.88
CA GLY A 431 17.69 16.13 -10.96
C GLY A 431 18.48 16.05 -9.65
N THR A 432 17.94 15.50 -8.56
CA THR A 432 18.72 15.29 -7.33
C THR A 432 19.85 14.30 -7.59
N ALA A 433 21.09 14.74 -7.34
CA ALA A 433 22.26 13.86 -7.29
C ALA A 433 22.32 13.20 -5.91
N VAL A 434 22.06 11.90 -5.84
CA VAL A 434 22.10 11.09 -4.62
C VAL A 434 23.36 10.24 -4.64
N THR A 435 24.17 10.32 -3.58
CA THR A 435 25.35 9.47 -3.38
C THR A 435 25.07 8.41 -2.34
N LEU A 436 25.18 7.14 -2.74
CA LEU A 436 25.04 5.96 -1.90
C LEU A 436 26.40 5.48 -1.38
N MET A 437 26.44 5.14 -0.09
CA MET A 437 27.59 4.59 0.61
C MET A 437 27.22 3.26 1.26
N ALA A 438 28.03 2.22 1.04
CA ALA A 438 27.81 0.88 1.56
C ALA A 438 28.68 0.61 2.79
N ALA A 439 28.07 0.08 3.87
CA ALA A 439 28.74 -0.29 5.11
C ALA A 439 28.51 -1.80 5.38
N PRO A 440 29.55 -2.65 5.24
CA PRO A 440 29.42 -4.08 5.53
C PRO A 440 29.12 -4.34 7.01
N ALA A 441 28.35 -5.40 7.28
CA ALA A 441 28.18 -5.90 8.64
C ALA A 441 29.49 -6.54 9.17
N ALA A 442 29.56 -6.75 10.49
CA ALA A 442 30.63 -7.56 11.07
C ALA A 442 30.62 -8.97 10.44
N GLY A 443 31.78 -9.47 10.01
CA GLY A 443 31.86 -10.71 9.23
C GLY A 443 31.40 -10.59 7.78
N SER A 444 31.42 -9.39 7.19
CA SER A 444 31.09 -9.15 5.78
C SER A 444 32.00 -8.09 5.14
N ALA A 445 32.07 -8.09 3.81
CA ALA A 445 32.82 -7.13 2.99
C ALA A 445 31.94 -6.64 1.84
N PHE A 446 32.19 -5.43 1.33
CA PHE A 446 31.44 -4.89 0.20
C PHE A 446 31.98 -5.45 -1.12
N GLY A 447 31.16 -6.20 -1.85
CA GLY A 447 31.47 -6.78 -3.15
C GLY A 447 31.26 -5.81 -4.33
N GLY A 448 30.48 -4.74 -4.14
CA GLY A 448 30.29 -3.68 -5.13
C GLY A 448 28.83 -3.39 -5.50
N TRP A 449 28.66 -2.38 -6.35
CA TRP A 449 27.38 -1.96 -6.92
C TRP A 449 27.09 -2.64 -8.26
N SER A 450 25.80 -2.75 -8.58
CA SER A 450 25.26 -3.09 -9.90
C SER A 450 23.92 -2.35 -10.12
N GLY A 451 23.32 -2.45 -11.31
CA GLY A 451 22.15 -1.64 -11.70
C GLY A 451 22.59 -0.29 -12.26
N ALA A 452 22.04 0.83 -11.75
CA ALA A 452 22.41 2.18 -12.19
C ALA A 452 23.79 2.67 -11.70
N CYS A 453 24.53 1.83 -10.96
CA CYS A 453 25.91 2.07 -10.52
C CYS A 453 26.76 0.81 -10.72
N SER A 454 28.09 0.96 -10.73
CA SER A 454 29.03 -0.16 -10.80
C SER A 454 30.31 0.12 -10.00
N GLY A 455 31.09 -0.93 -9.70
CA GLY A 455 32.36 -0.83 -8.96
C GLY A 455 32.19 -0.82 -7.44
N THR A 456 33.27 -0.56 -6.70
CA THR A 456 33.36 -0.73 -5.24
C THR A 456 33.53 0.56 -4.43
N GLY A 457 33.59 1.72 -5.09
CA GLY A 457 33.63 3.04 -4.43
C GLY A 457 32.24 3.51 -3.96
N THR A 458 32.07 4.82 -3.76
CA THR A 458 30.73 5.44 -3.61
C THR A 458 29.98 5.42 -4.94
N CYS A 459 28.67 5.15 -4.90
CA CYS A 459 27.80 5.21 -6.06
C CYS A 459 27.10 6.58 -6.10
N SER A 460 27.08 7.28 -7.24
CA SER A 460 26.38 8.56 -7.39
C SER A 460 25.41 8.51 -8.57
N VAL A 461 24.13 8.81 -8.32
CA VAL A 461 23.03 8.72 -9.28
C VAL A 461 22.27 10.04 -9.33
N THR A 462 22.06 10.60 -10.52
CA THR A 462 21.17 11.76 -10.71
C THR A 462 19.78 11.28 -11.12
N LEU A 463 18.78 11.52 -10.26
CA LEU A 463 17.44 10.95 -10.43
C LEU A 463 16.56 11.82 -11.34
N SER A 464 16.48 11.47 -12.62
CA SER A 464 15.45 11.99 -13.54
C SER A 464 14.20 11.08 -13.58
N ALA A 465 14.38 9.77 -13.37
CA ALA A 465 13.32 8.77 -13.34
C ALA A 465 13.54 7.78 -12.18
N SER A 466 12.51 7.00 -11.83
CA SER A 466 12.65 5.96 -10.80
C SER A 466 13.71 4.93 -11.22
N THR A 467 14.64 4.65 -10.32
CA THR A 467 15.93 4.01 -10.60
C THR A 467 16.25 2.96 -9.54
N SER A 468 16.94 1.87 -9.90
CA SER A 468 17.38 0.86 -8.93
C SER A 468 18.89 0.61 -9.00
N VAL A 469 19.46 0.38 -7.82
CA VAL A 469 20.88 0.09 -7.59
C VAL A 469 20.95 -1.11 -6.65
N THR A 470 21.80 -2.09 -6.96
CA THR A 470 21.98 -3.29 -6.12
C THR A 470 23.35 -3.26 -5.45
N ALA A 471 23.36 -3.26 -4.12
CA ALA A 471 24.54 -3.36 -3.27
C ALA A 471 24.81 -4.83 -2.90
N SER A 472 25.99 -5.33 -3.23
CA SER A 472 26.41 -6.68 -2.90
C SER A 472 27.35 -6.69 -1.69
N PHE A 473 26.99 -7.45 -0.66
CA PHE A 473 27.85 -7.78 0.48
C PHE A 473 28.17 -9.27 0.47
N VAL A 474 29.44 -9.61 0.64
CA VAL A 474 29.94 -11.00 0.66
C VAL A 474 30.44 -11.35 2.07
N GLY A 475 30.38 -12.63 2.43
CA GLY A 475 30.88 -13.13 3.71
C GLY A 475 32.37 -12.81 3.86
N GLY A 476 32.71 -12.04 4.90
CA GLY A 476 34.06 -11.58 5.18
C GLY A 476 34.63 -12.35 6.36
N LEU A 477 35.80 -12.98 6.18
CA LEU A 477 36.49 -13.69 7.26
C LEU A 477 37.04 -12.71 8.29
N SER A 478 36.21 -12.32 9.26
CA SER A 478 36.58 -11.48 10.41
C SER A 478 37.42 -12.26 11.42
N VAL A 479 38.65 -12.60 11.04
CA VAL A 479 39.65 -13.16 11.95
C VAL A 479 40.18 -12.03 12.82
N ALA A 480 39.95 -12.11 14.14
CA ALA A 480 40.53 -11.15 15.08
C ALA A 480 42.05 -11.31 15.12
N ILE A 481 42.78 -10.32 14.63
CA ILE A 481 44.26 -10.30 14.65
C ILE A 481 44.71 -10.22 16.10
N THR A 482 44.98 -11.40 16.67
CA THR A 482 45.38 -11.56 18.06
C THR A 482 46.85 -11.96 18.07
N ALA A 483 47.71 -11.10 18.62
CA ALA A 483 49.10 -11.50 18.86
C ALA A 483 49.12 -12.67 19.86
N HIS A 484 49.89 -13.71 19.57
CA HIS A 484 50.01 -14.87 20.43
C HIS A 484 51.44 -14.97 20.95
N THR A 485 51.60 -14.68 22.24
CA THR A 485 52.88 -14.76 22.96
C THR A 485 52.97 -16.12 23.65
N LEU A 486 53.80 -17.02 23.11
CA LEU A 486 54.18 -18.24 23.82
C LEU A 486 55.38 -17.91 24.71
N ALA A 487 55.24 -18.13 26.02
CA ALA A 487 56.32 -17.96 26.99
C ALA A 487 56.67 -19.31 27.63
N ALA A 488 57.94 -19.68 27.57
CA ALA A 488 58.51 -20.85 28.23
C ALA A 488 59.37 -20.39 29.41
N THR A 489 58.95 -20.74 30.63
CA THR A 489 59.71 -20.50 31.86
C THR A 489 60.36 -21.79 32.32
N VAL A 490 61.69 -21.78 32.46
CA VAL A 490 62.46 -22.88 33.04
C VAL A 490 62.86 -22.49 34.46
N THR A 491 62.66 -23.39 35.43
CA THR A 491 63.03 -23.18 36.84
C THR A 491 64.20 -24.09 37.20
N ASP A 492 65.25 -23.55 37.81
CA ASP A 492 66.34 -24.36 38.36
C ASP A 492 65.92 -25.07 39.68
N SER A 493 66.72 -26.04 40.12
CA SER A 493 66.47 -26.77 41.38
C SER A 493 66.64 -25.91 42.65
N GLY A 494 67.08 -24.65 42.52
CA GLY A 494 67.08 -23.63 43.56
C GLY A 494 65.92 -22.64 43.47
N GLY A 495 64.94 -22.87 42.58
CA GLY A 495 63.75 -22.03 42.41
C GLY A 495 63.92 -20.81 41.52
N ARG A 496 65.06 -20.62 40.84
CA ARG A 496 65.28 -19.46 39.96
C ARG A 496 64.65 -19.70 38.60
N THR A 497 63.84 -18.77 38.15
CA THR A 497 63.17 -18.81 36.84
C THR A 497 63.92 -18.03 35.77
N ALA A 498 64.00 -18.60 34.58
CA ALA A 498 64.38 -17.90 33.35
C ALA A 498 63.25 -18.09 32.32
N THR A 499 62.70 -16.98 31.82
CA THR A 499 61.61 -17.00 30.84
C THR A 499 62.10 -16.50 29.50
N SER A 500 61.82 -17.26 28.44
CA SER A 500 61.94 -16.82 27.05
C SER A 500 60.55 -16.79 26.43
N SER A 501 60.27 -15.82 25.58
CA SER A 501 58.99 -15.71 24.89
C SER A 501 59.15 -15.36 23.41
N ILE A 502 58.20 -15.82 22.61
CA ILE A 502 58.10 -15.49 21.19
C ILE A 502 56.66 -15.04 20.89
N THR A 503 56.54 -13.91 20.19
CA THR A 503 55.25 -13.32 19.83
C THR A 503 55.01 -13.52 18.34
N ALA A 504 53.98 -14.29 17.99
CA ALA A 504 53.52 -14.43 16.62
C ALA A 504 52.40 -13.43 16.32
N THR A 505 52.51 -12.73 15.19
CA THR A 505 51.48 -11.82 14.67
C THR A 505 51.17 -12.22 13.24
N VAL A 506 49.90 -12.49 12.94
CA VAL A 506 49.44 -12.89 11.60
C VAL A 506 48.85 -11.67 10.89
N SER A 507 49.37 -11.37 9.70
CA SER A 507 48.84 -10.32 8.80
C SER A 507 48.85 -10.83 7.36
N ASN A 508 48.03 -10.22 6.50
CA ASN A 508 47.89 -10.62 5.10
C ASN A 508 48.10 -9.41 4.17
N GLY A 509 48.90 -9.60 3.13
CA GLY A 509 49.21 -8.62 2.07
C GLY A 509 49.08 -9.27 0.69
N ALA A 510 48.87 -8.45 -0.34
CA ALA A 510 48.32 -8.91 -1.62
C ALA A 510 49.33 -9.48 -2.64
N SER A 511 48.77 -10.12 -3.69
CA SER A 511 49.35 -10.29 -5.03
C SER A 511 50.54 -11.25 -5.20
N ALA A 512 50.49 -12.41 -4.55
CA ALA A 512 51.12 -13.64 -5.03
C ALA A 512 50.20 -14.84 -4.70
N LEU A 513 50.28 -15.95 -5.44
CA LEU A 513 49.51 -17.15 -5.07
C LEU A 513 50.02 -17.65 -3.72
N ARG A 514 49.13 -17.76 -2.73
CA ARG A 514 49.48 -18.20 -1.38
C ARG A 514 49.52 -19.72 -1.33
N VAL A 515 50.69 -20.26 -1.66
CA VAL A 515 50.95 -21.70 -1.58
C VAL A 515 51.39 -22.07 -0.17
N ALA A 516 50.88 -23.18 0.36
CA ALA A 516 51.30 -23.75 1.63
C ALA A 516 51.28 -25.29 1.57
N MET A 517 52.22 -25.93 2.25
CA MET A 517 52.15 -27.37 2.56
C MET A 517 51.72 -27.54 4.01
N THR A 518 50.66 -28.30 4.26
CA THR A 518 50.17 -28.60 5.62
C THR A 518 50.52 -30.01 6.08
N THR A 519 50.78 -30.93 5.15
CA THR A 519 51.43 -32.22 5.42
C THR A 519 52.52 -32.48 4.38
N PRO A 520 53.60 -33.21 4.72
CA PRO A 520 54.09 -33.44 6.09
C PRO A 520 54.49 -32.11 6.77
N SER A 521 54.61 -32.09 8.09
CA SER A 521 55.07 -30.90 8.82
C SER A 521 56.57 -30.67 8.63
N ALA A 522 57.01 -29.41 8.80
CA ALA A 522 58.42 -29.07 8.72
C ALA A 522 59.24 -29.80 9.82
N GLY A 523 60.32 -30.45 9.41
CA GLY A 523 61.17 -31.28 10.27
C GLY A 523 60.68 -32.72 10.45
N ALA A 524 59.51 -33.11 9.94
CA ALA A 524 58.95 -34.44 10.14
C ALA A 524 59.84 -35.55 9.58
N THR A 525 59.94 -36.66 10.32
CA THR A 525 60.45 -37.92 9.79
C THR A 525 59.34 -38.62 9.01
N VAL A 526 59.63 -39.06 7.78
CA VAL A 526 58.66 -39.60 6.82
C VAL A 526 59.15 -40.92 6.21
N SER A 527 58.20 -41.79 5.88
CA SER A 527 58.46 -43.11 5.31
C SER A 527 57.27 -43.62 4.49
N GLY A 528 57.52 -44.53 3.54
CA GLY A 528 56.46 -45.07 2.69
C GLY A 528 55.87 -44.03 1.74
N VAL A 529 54.57 -44.16 1.42
CA VAL A 529 53.84 -43.18 0.61
C VAL A 529 53.42 -42.00 1.48
N VAL A 530 54.08 -40.87 1.26
CA VAL A 530 53.86 -39.60 1.93
C VAL A 530 52.85 -38.78 1.13
N TRP A 531 51.75 -38.39 1.77
CA TRP A 531 50.76 -37.52 1.17
C TRP A 531 51.09 -36.06 1.49
N VAL A 532 51.52 -35.31 0.48
CA VAL A 532 51.80 -33.88 0.59
C VAL A 532 50.53 -33.09 0.34
N THR A 533 49.92 -32.56 1.40
CA THR A 533 48.71 -31.73 1.30
C THR A 533 49.11 -30.29 0.98
N VAL A 534 48.67 -29.81 -0.17
CA VAL A 534 48.95 -28.46 -0.66
C VAL A 534 47.68 -27.63 -0.64
N TRP A 535 47.78 -26.42 -0.09
CA TRP A 535 46.84 -25.33 -0.30
C TRP A 535 47.43 -24.34 -1.29
N VAL A 536 46.59 -23.80 -2.17
CA VAL A 536 46.89 -22.64 -3.02
C VAL A 536 45.68 -21.71 -2.92
N ASP A 537 45.91 -20.52 -2.38
CA ASP A 537 44.91 -19.47 -2.21
C ASP A 537 45.19 -18.29 -3.16
N GLY A 538 44.14 -17.59 -3.58
CA GLY A 538 44.18 -16.50 -4.57
C GLY A 538 44.27 -16.92 -6.04
N ALA A 539 44.01 -18.19 -6.38
CA ALA A 539 44.20 -18.73 -7.74
C ALA A 539 42.92 -18.83 -8.58
N THR A 540 43.03 -18.56 -9.88
CA THR A 540 42.00 -18.88 -10.89
C THR A 540 42.05 -20.37 -11.25
N ALA A 541 40.94 -21.08 -11.03
CA ALA A 541 40.88 -22.52 -11.28
C ALA A 541 40.88 -22.86 -12.78
N PRO A 542 41.57 -23.94 -13.22
CA PRO A 542 42.36 -24.86 -12.40
C PRO A 542 43.81 -24.39 -12.17
N SER A 543 44.40 -24.79 -11.05
CA SER A 543 45.83 -24.62 -10.76
C SER A 543 46.62 -25.88 -11.09
N THR A 544 47.76 -25.73 -11.74
CA THR A 544 48.77 -26.80 -11.89
C THR A 544 49.80 -26.68 -10.77
N VAL A 545 49.90 -27.71 -9.95
CA VAL A 545 50.80 -27.79 -8.80
C VAL A 545 51.85 -28.87 -9.03
N THR A 546 53.11 -28.53 -8.79
CA THR A 546 54.25 -29.42 -8.98
C THR A 546 55.02 -29.59 -7.67
N LEU A 547 55.20 -30.83 -7.23
CA LEU A 547 55.99 -31.22 -6.08
C LEU A 547 57.38 -31.69 -6.53
N SER A 548 58.41 -31.11 -5.92
CA SER A 548 59.81 -31.47 -6.09
C SER A 548 60.46 -31.83 -4.75
N VAL A 549 61.38 -32.80 -4.78
CA VAL A 549 62.16 -33.27 -3.63
C VAL A 549 63.64 -33.03 -3.91
N SER A 550 64.27 -32.16 -3.12
CA SER A 550 65.65 -31.70 -3.30
C SER A 550 66.00 -31.26 -4.74
N GLY A 551 65.03 -30.63 -5.42
CA GLY A 551 65.15 -30.14 -6.80
C GLY A 551 64.55 -31.06 -7.87
N THR A 552 64.38 -32.35 -7.60
CA THR A 552 63.82 -33.32 -8.55
C THR A 552 62.29 -33.34 -8.48
N VAL A 553 61.59 -33.10 -9.60
CA VAL A 553 60.13 -33.23 -9.67
C VAL A 553 59.71 -34.69 -9.45
N VAL A 554 58.78 -34.94 -8.53
CA VAL A 554 58.23 -36.29 -8.24
C VAL A 554 56.76 -36.42 -8.62
N LYS A 555 56.00 -35.32 -8.62
CA LYS A 555 54.58 -35.30 -9.01
C LYS A 555 54.22 -33.93 -9.58
N SER A 556 53.38 -33.90 -10.60
CA SER A 556 52.70 -32.69 -11.07
C SER A 556 51.25 -33.02 -11.40
N GLN A 557 50.31 -32.18 -11.00
CA GLN A 557 48.88 -32.42 -11.16
C GLN A 557 48.12 -31.09 -11.25
N THR A 558 47.10 -31.06 -12.09
CA THR A 558 46.20 -29.92 -12.25
C THR A 558 44.89 -30.17 -11.49
N SER A 559 44.46 -29.23 -10.65
CA SER A 559 43.23 -29.33 -9.84
C SER A 559 42.44 -28.03 -9.83
N SER A 560 41.11 -28.14 -9.81
CA SER A 560 40.17 -27.06 -9.50
C SER A 560 39.64 -27.11 -8.05
N SER A 561 39.99 -28.14 -7.29
CA SER A 561 39.61 -28.33 -5.89
C SER A 561 40.85 -28.23 -4.98
N MET A 562 40.68 -27.58 -3.83
CA MET A 562 41.76 -27.32 -2.87
C MET A 562 41.26 -27.51 -1.42
N PRO A 563 42.07 -28.10 -0.51
CA PRO A 563 43.43 -28.58 -0.72
C PRO A 563 43.50 -29.83 -1.60
N MET A 564 44.59 -29.97 -2.33
CA MET A 564 44.90 -31.19 -3.07
C MET A 564 46.02 -31.96 -2.38
N THR A 565 46.01 -33.28 -2.51
CA THR A 565 47.10 -34.14 -2.03
C THR A 565 47.91 -34.66 -3.20
N LEU A 566 49.24 -34.57 -3.08
CA LEU A 566 50.20 -35.15 -4.01
C LEU A 566 50.87 -36.34 -3.30
N ASP A 567 50.74 -37.53 -3.86
CA ASP A 567 51.46 -38.73 -3.40
C ASP A 567 52.94 -38.64 -3.79
N TRP A 568 53.80 -38.93 -2.83
CA TRP A 568 55.24 -39.13 -3.02
C TRP A 568 55.67 -40.40 -2.28
N ASP A 569 56.09 -41.42 -3.02
CA ASP A 569 56.68 -42.62 -2.41
C ASP A 569 58.13 -42.33 -1.98
N SER A 570 58.29 -42.03 -0.69
CA SER A 570 59.59 -41.71 -0.09
C SER A 570 60.54 -42.92 -0.07
N ARG A 571 60.07 -44.15 -0.35
CA ARG A 571 60.93 -45.34 -0.57
C ARG A 571 61.73 -45.26 -1.87
N LEU A 572 61.31 -44.42 -2.81
CA LEU A 572 62.03 -44.12 -4.05
C LEU A 572 63.05 -42.97 -3.88
N THR A 573 63.19 -42.45 -2.66
CA THR A 573 64.11 -41.36 -2.29
C THR A 573 65.08 -41.89 -1.24
N SER A 574 66.36 -41.49 -1.29
CA SER A 574 67.30 -41.93 -0.24
C SER A 574 66.86 -41.40 1.13
N ASP A 575 67.11 -42.17 2.17
CA ASP A 575 66.98 -41.72 3.55
C ASP A 575 67.87 -40.48 3.83
N GLY A 576 67.58 -39.78 4.94
CA GLY A 576 68.20 -38.52 5.35
C GLY A 576 67.38 -37.28 5.02
N THR A 577 67.89 -36.09 5.37
CA THR A 577 67.16 -34.82 5.21
C THR A 577 66.95 -34.45 3.73
N LYS A 578 65.72 -34.09 3.37
CA LYS A 578 65.30 -33.62 2.03
C LYS A 578 64.51 -32.32 2.13
N THR A 579 64.54 -31.51 1.08
CA THR A 579 63.70 -30.31 0.97
C THR A 579 62.53 -30.62 0.04
N LEU A 580 61.30 -30.55 0.54
CA LEU A 580 60.11 -30.50 -0.29
C LEU A 580 59.91 -29.07 -0.78
N THR A 581 59.62 -28.92 -2.06
CA THR A 581 59.23 -27.65 -2.68
C THR A 581 58.00 -27.89 -3.52
N VAL A 582 56.95 -27.10 -3.31
CA VAL A 582 55.79 -27.05 -4.19
C VAL A 582 55.74 -25.71 -4.90
N SER A 583 55.45 -25.74 -6.19
CA SER A 583 55.13 -24.55 -6.98
C SER A 583 53.75 -24.69 -7.59
N ALA A 584 53.02 -23.58 -7.68
CA ALA A 584 51.70 -23.52 -8.27
C ALA A 584 51.66 -22.47 -9.38
N ARG A 585 50.92 -22.76 -10.46
CA ARG A 585 50.56 -21.82 -11.53
C ARG A 585 49.06 -21.94 -11.78
N ASP A 586 48.35 -20.80 -11.80
CA ASP A 586 46.91 -20.75 -12.07
C ASP A 586 46.59 -20.55 -13.56
N ALA A 587 45.30 -20.58 -13.93
CA ALA A 587 44.87 -20.44 -15.32
C ALA A 587 45.20 -19.05 -15.94
N ALA A 588 45.22 -18.00 -15.12
CA ALA A 588 45.64 -16.65 -15.51
C ALA A 588 47.16 -16.47 -15.59
N GLY A 589 47.96 -17.48 -15.20
CA GLY A 589 49.42 -17.46 -15.24
C GLY A 589 50.10 -16.84 -14.02
N ASN A 590 49.35 -16.55 -12.96
CA ASN A 590 49.91 -16.20 -11.64
C ASN A 590 50.70 -17.38 -11.08
N THR A 591 51.68 -17.11 -10.22
CA THR A 591 52.52 -18.14 -9.60
C THR A 591 52.76 -17.92 -8.11
N GLY A 592 53.07 -19.00 -7.41
CA GLY A 592 53.61 -18.98 -6.05
C GLY A 592 54.32 -20.29 -5.70
N SER A 593 54.97 -20.34 -4.55
CA SER A 593 55.66 -21.54 -4.06
C SER A 593 55.78 -21.58 -2.54
N ALA A 594 56.02 -22.79 -2.01
CA ALA A 594 56.37 -23.03 -0.62
C ALA A 594 57.44 -24.13 -0.55
N SER A 595 58.25 -24.13 0.52
CA SER A 595 59.25 -25.17 0.78
C SER A 595 59.33 -25.50 2.27
N LEU A 596 59.60 -26.77 2.59
CA LEU A 596 59.90 -27.24 3.95
C LEU A 596 60.88 -28.42 3.91
N SER A 597 61.58 -28.67 5.01
CA SER A 597 62.47 -29.84 5.14
C SER A 597 61.79 -31.01 5.83
N VAL A 598 62.15 -32.24 5.45
CA VAL A 598 61.73 -33.51 6.08
C VAL A 598 62.95 -34.44 6.23
N THR A 599 62.84 -35.47 7.05
CA THR A 599 63.85 -36.55 7.17
C THR A 599 63.26 -37.86 6.64
N VAL A 600 63.81 -38.42 5.58
CA VAL A 600 63.35 -39.71 5.03
C VAL A 600 63.97 -40.87 5.82
N ALA A 601 63.17 -41.85 6.25
CA ALA A 601 63.63 -43.00 7.05
C ALA A 601 62.72 -44.24 6.86
N ASN A 602 62.94 -45.02 5.79
CA ASN A 602 61.99 -46.04 5.30
C ASN A 602 61.99 -47.39 6.06
N GLY A 603 61.76 -47.37 7.37
CA GLY A 603 61.64 -48.58 8.21
C GLY A 603 60.54 -49.57 7.76
N THR A 604 60.80 -50.87 7.91
CA THR A 604 60.09 -51.93 7.14
C THR A 604 59.00 -52.69 7.92
N THR A 605 57.72 -52.32 7.75
CA THR A 605 56.54 -53.17 8.10
C THR A 605 55.30 -52.83 7.23
N PRO A 606 54.38 -53.79 6.96
CA PRO A 606 53.22 -53.59 6.06
C PRO A 606 51.84 -53.35 6.76
N PRO A 607 50.82 -52.82 6.05
CA PRO A 607 49.50 -52.46 6.60
C PRO A 607 48.46 -53.60 6.69
N PRO A 608 47.35 -53.43 7.46
CA PRO A 608 46.31 -54.46 7.70
C PRO A 608 45.35 -54.68 6.51
N PRO A 609 44.67 -55.84 6.40
CA PRO A 609 43.83 -56.24 5.25
C PRO A 609 42.43 -55.59 5.17
N LEU A 610 41.79 -55.69 4.00
CA LEU A 610 40.42 -55.22 3.74
C LEU A 610 39.33 -56.28 4.03
N THR A 611 38.10 -55.81 4.29
CA THR A 611 36.86 -56.60 4.36
C THR A 611 35.69 -55.86 3.69
N ALA A 612 34.64 -56.56 3.25
CA ALA A 612 33.41 -55.94 2.75
C ALA A 612 32.16 -56.78 3.11
N ARG A 613 30.99 -56.13 3.19
CA ARG A 613 29.70 -56.78 3.47
C ARG A 613 28.49 -56.00 2.94
N PHE A 614 27.36 -56.70 2.86
CA PHE A 614 26.04 -56.08 2.69
C PHE A 614 25.40 -55.80 4.06
N MET A 615 24.70 -54.67 4.17
CA MET A 615 23.87 -54.30 5.32
C MET A 615 22.39 -54.60 5.08
N SER A 616 21.94 -54.49 3.82
CA SER A 616 20.58 -54.83 3.37
C SER A 616 20.58 -55.15 1.87
N PRO A 617 19.61 -55.94 1.37
CA PRO A 617 18.80 -56.90 2.13
C PRO A 617 19.68 -58.01 2.77
N ALA A 618 19.09 -58.84 3.63
CA ALA A 618 19.80 -59.99 4.20
C ALA A 618 19.96 -61.12 3.16
N ASN A 619 20.99 -61.97 3.33
CA ASN A 619 21.15 -63.16 2.50
C ASN A 619 19.97 -64.12 2.69
N GLY A 620 19.36 -64.56 1.59
CA GLY A 620 18.14 -65.37 1.57
C GLY A 620 16.82 -64.60 1.67
N ALA A 621 16.85 -63.25 1.74
CA ALA A 621 15.64 -62.46 1.87
C ALA A 621 14.74 -62.51 0.62
N THR A 622 13.43 -62.54 0.82
CA THR A 622 12.42 -62.31 -0.24
C THR A 622 12.14 -60.81 -0.37
N VAL A 623 12.10 -60.29 -1.59
CA VAL A 623 11.98 -58.87 -1.90
C VAL A 623 11.06 -58.60 -3.10
N SER A 624 10.46 -57.41 -3.16
CA SER A 624 9.63 -56.95 -4.29
C SER A 624 9.55 -55.42 -4.33
N GLY A 625 9.15 -54.85 -5.48
CA GLY A 625 9.13 -53.40 -5.68
C GLY A 625 10.53 -52.76 -5.62
N THR A 626 10.64 -51.57 -5.02
CA THR A 626 11.92 -50.86 -4.86
C THR A 626 12.59 -51.24 -3.54
N VAL A 627 13.83 -51.74 -3.62
CA VAL A 627 14.60 -52.34 -2.53
C VAL A 627 15.87 -51.53 -2.28
N THR A 628 16.13 -51.13 -1.04
CA THR A 628 17.38 -50.45 -0.67
C THR A 628 18.48 -51.46 -0.36
N VAL A 629 19.49 -51.53 -1.24
CA VAL A 629 20.72 -52.30 -1.06
C VAL A 629 21.74 -51.45 -0.32
N GLY A 630 22.19 -51.89 0.86
CA GLY A 630 23.21 -51.23 1.68
C GLY A 630 24.53 -51.98 1.68
N MET A 631 25.65 -51.28 1.57
CA MET A 631 27.00 -51.82 1.33
C MET A 631 28.03 -51.18 2.28
N GLU A 632 29.03 -51.94 2.72
CA GLU A 632 30.08 -51.49 3.66
C GLU A 632 31.47 -52.08 3.32
N VAL A 633 32.53 -51.31 3.58
CA VAL A 633 33.95 -51.74 3.50
C VAL A 633 34.69 -51.46 4.82
N GLY A 634 35.50 -52.41 5.28
CA GLY A 634 36.31 -52.34 6.50
C GLY A 634 37.81 -52.53 6.22
N GLY A 635 38.67 -52.05 7.13
CA GLY A 635 40.14 -52.10 6.96
C GLY A 635 40.71 -51.13 5.90
N ALA A 636 39.84 -50.37 5.24
CA ALA A 636 40.20 -49.33 4.28
C ALA A 636 40.77 -48.10 4.98
N SER A 637 41.75 -47.45 4.36
CA SER A 637 42.42 -46.25 4.87
C SER A 637 42.59 -45.22 3.76
N GLY A 638 41.74 -44.19 3.76
CA GLY A 638 41.74 -43.13 2.75
C GLY A 638 40.50 -42.26 2.82
N ALA A 639 40.52 -41.11 2.15
CA ALA A 639 39.41 -40.15 2.11
C ALA A 639 38.31 -40.51 1.08
N SER A 640 38.44 -41.63 0.36
CA SER A 640 37.41 -42.16 -0.52
C SER A 640 37.53 -43.68 -0.70
N ASN A 641 36.38 -44.31 -0.91
CA ASN A 641 36.22 -45.73 -1.22
C ASN A 641 35.27 -45.86 -2.42
N THR A 642 35.52 -46.81 -3.33
CA THR A 642 34.65 -47.07 -4.48
C THR A 642 33.96 -48.41 -4.34
N PHE A 643 32.63 -48.40 -4.45
CA PHE A 643 31.74 -49.56 -4.37
C PHE A 643 31.18 -49.85 -5.77
N ARG A 644 31.25 -51.09 -6.21
CA ARG A 644 30.74 -51.58 -7.50
C ARG A 644 29.82 -52.76 -7.27
N LEU A 645 28.53 -52.57 -7.55
CA LEU A 645 27.46 -53.54 -7.33
C LEU A 645 27.02 -54.15 -8.66
N THR A 646 27.02 -55.47 -8.75
CA THR A 646 26.40 -56.22 -9.85
C THR A 646 25.22 -57.05 -9.34
N ILE A 647 24.27 -57.30 -10.24
CA ILE A 647 23.08 -58.14 -10.03
C ILE A 647 23.06 -59.14 -11.18
N ASP A 648 23.12 -60.43 -10.85
CA ASP A 648 23.26 -61.54 -11.80
C ASP A 648 24.42 -61.34 -12.80
N GLY A 649 25.54 -60.80 -12.29
CA GLY A 649 26.74 -60.45 -13.06
C GLY A 649 26.66 -59.13 -13.83
N THR A 650 25.47 -58.55 -14.02
CA THR A 650 25.26 -57.27 -14.72
C THR A 650 25.53 -56.08 -13.80
N LEU A 651 26.27 -55.08 -14.27
CA LEU A 651 26.59 -53.89 -13.46
C LEU A 651 25.35 -53.04 -13.17
N ALA A 652 24.99 -52.92 -11.89
CA ALA A 652 23.83 -52.16 -11.43
C ALA A 652 24.21 -50.78 -10.85
N SER A 653 25.38 -50.66 -10.19
CA SER A 653 25.84 -49.38 -9.63
C SER A 653 27.36 -49.31 -9.52
N THR A 654 27.92 -48.10 -9.66
CA THR A 654 29.29 -47.77 -9.23
C THR A 654 29.24 -46.43 -8.50
N GLN A 655 29.77 -46.36 -7.28
CA GLN A 655 29.71 -45.18 -6.43
C GLN A 655 31.05 -44.97 -5.72
N THR A 656 31.61 -43.77 -5.78
CA THR A 656 32.77 -43.37 -4.98
C THR A 656 32.32 -42.42 -3.88
N VAL A 657 32.57 -42.77 -2.63
CA VAL A 657 32.08 -42.06 -1.44
C VAL A 657 33.21 -41.82 -0.44
N ALA A 658 33.11 -40.77 0.37
CA ALA A 658 34.10 -40.45 1.39
C ALA A 658 33.99 -41.33 2.66
N GLY A 659 32.85 -42.01 2.85
CA GLY A 659 32.60 -42.90 3.98
C GLY A 659 32.99 -44.36 3.73
N THR A 660 32.74 -45.20 4.73
CA THR A 660 32.89 -46.67 4.66
C THR A 660 31.62 -47.39 4.20
N THR A 661 30.53 -46.66 3.91
CA THR A 661 29.23 -47.21 3.51
C THR A 661 28.63 -46.51 2.29
N ALA A 662 27.82 -47.24 1.52
CA ALA A 662 27.07 -46.74 0.37
C ALA A 662 25.70 -47.43 0.27
N SER A 663 24.76 -46.87 -0.50
CA SER A 663 23.42 -47.44 -0.71
C SER A 663 22.93 -47.29 -2.15
N PHE A 664 22.04 -48.17 -2.59
CA PHE A 664 21.47 -48.19 -3.94
C PHE A 664 20.00 -48.59 -3.91
N ALA A 665 19.15 -47.86 -4.64
CA ALA A 665 17.73 -48.17 -4.80
C ALA A 665 17.52 -49.05 -6.04
N TRP A 666 17.24 -50.34 -5.81
CA TRP A 666 17.04 -51.34 -6.84
C TRP A 666 15.55 -51.57 -7.08
N ASN A 667 15.03 -51.21 -8.25
CA ASN A 667 13.66 -51.59 -8.64
C ASN A 667 13.66 -53.02 -9.20
N THR A 668 12.94 -53.92 -8.52
CA THR A 668 12.78 -55.33 -8.91
C THR A 668 11.60 -55.58 -9.86
N SER A 669 10.73 -54.58 -10.11
CA SER A 669 9.42 -54.80 -10.77
C SER A 669 9.46 -55.33 -12.21
N ALA A 670 10.63 -55.27 -12.87
CA ALA A 670 10.85 -55.76 -14.24
C ALA A 670 11.65 -57.08 -14.28
N LEU A 671 12.03 -57.64 -13.12
CA LEU A 671 12.71 -58.92 -13.03
C LEU A 671 11.71 -60.07 -12.88
N ALA A 672 12.08 -61.22 -13.41
CA ALA A 672 11.32 -62.46 -13.24
C ALA A 672 11.30 -62.88 -11.76
N ASN A 673 10.22 -63.53 -11.33
CA ASN A 673 10.15 -64.04 -9.96
C ASN A 673 11.06 -65.28 -9.82
N GLY A 674 12.01 -65.23 -8.90
CA GLY A 674 13.08 -66.23 -8.81
C GLY A 674 14.23 -65.80 -7.91
N SER A 675 15.33 -66.55 -7.96
CA SER A 675 16.54 -66.28 -7.18
C SER A 675 17.52 -65.41 -7.96
N HIS A 676 18.02 -64.35 -7.32
CA HIS A 676 18.96 -63.38 -7.89
C HIS A 676 20.20 -63.25 -6.99
N THR A 677 21.37 -63.02 -7.59
CA THR A 677 22.65 -62.88 -6.87
C THR A 677 23.18 -61.45 -6.96
N LEU A 678 23.41 -60.83 -5.81
CA LEU A 678 24.03 -59.52 -5.67
C LEU A 678 25.52 -59.72 -5.32
N ALA A 679 26.41 -59.12 -6.11
CA ALA A 679 27.85 -59.16 -5.87
C ALA A 679 28.42 -57.74 -5.73
N LEU A 680 29.17 -57.53 -4.66
CA LEU A 680 29.85 -56.29 -4.32
C LEU A 680 31.35 -56.46 -4.54
N SER A 681 31.97 -55.47 -5.18
CA SER A 681 33.40 -55.22 -5.14
C SER A 681 33.66 -53.82 -4.55
N ALA A 682 34.57 -53.72 -3.59
CA ALA A 682 34.96 -52.47 -2.96
C ALA A 682 36.48 -52.25 -3.11
N SER A 683 36.88 -51.01 -3.36
CA SER A 683 38.29 -50.60 -3.42
C SER A 683 38.58 -49.37 -2.57
N ASP A 684 39.71 -49.36 -1.86
CA ASP A 684 40.17 -48.19 -1.11
C ASP A 684 41.02 -47.23 -1.96
N ALA A 685 41.36 -46.06 -1.40
CA ALA A 685 42.19 -45.05 -2.06
C ALA A 685 43.63 -45.52 -2.37
N ALA A 686 44.09 -46.65 -1.81
CA ALA A 686 45.37 -47.27 -2.13
C ALA A 686 45.26 -48.33 -3.25
N GLY A 687 44.08 -48.47 -3.87
CA GLY A 687 43.82 -49.41 -4.96
C GLY A 687 43.67 -50.87 -4.51
N ARG A 688 43.60 -51.13 -3.19
CA ARG A 688 43.39 -52.47 -2.65
C ARG A 688 41.92 -52.84 -2.83
N THR A 689 41.62 -54.09 -3.19
CA THR A 689 40.27 -54.54 -3.52
C THR A 689 39.80 -55.70 -2.63
N VAL A 690 38.48 -55.80 -2.45
CA VAL A 690 37.80 -56.88 -1.70
C VAL A 690 36.38 -57.08 -2.24
N THR A 691 35.79 -58.26 -2.05
CA THR A 691 34.47 -58.61 -2.59
C THR A 691 33.56 -59.30 -1.57
N ALA A 692 32.25 -59.21 -1.76
CA ALA A 692 31.22 -59.92 -1.00
C ALA A 692 30.03 -60.31 -1.90
N THR A 693 29.28 -61.36 -1.56
CA THR A 693 28.11 -61.82 -2.32
C THR A 693 26.95 -62.21 -1.41
N ILE A 694 25.72 -61.99 -1.86
CA ILE A 694 24.48 -62.52 -1.27
C ILE A 694 23.51 -62.97 -2.36
N THR A 695 22.57 -63.84 -2.00
CA THR A 695 21.47 -64.29 -2.85
C THR A 695 20.13 -63.87 -2.24
N VAL A 696 19.16 -63.50 -3.07
CA VAL A 696 17.81 -63.04 -2.66
C VAL A 696 16.74 -63.66 -3.56
N THR A 697 15.49 -63.63 -3.13
CA THR A 697 14.34 -64.09 -3.95
C THR A 697 13.48 -62.90 -4.33
N VAL A 698 13.33 -62.61 -5.63
CA VAL A 698 12.38 -61.60 -6.13
C VAL A 698 10.99 -62.24 -6.24
N GLN A 699 9.98 -61.59 -5.67
CA GLN A 699 8.59 -62.05 -5.67
C GLN A 699 7.60 -60.91 -5.95
N ASN A 700 7.58 -60.45 -7.21
CA ASN A 700 6.55 -59.57 -7.76
C ASN A 700 5.26 -60.37 -8.02
N THR A 701 4.46 -60.66 -6.99
CA THR A 701 3.20 -61.41 -7.12
C THR A 701 2.06 -60.57 -7.68
N THR A 702 1.60 -60.88 -8.88
CA THR A 702 0.35 -60.38 -9.47
C THR A 702 -0.87 -61.21 -9.02
N SER A 703 -1.09 -61.32 -7.70
CA SER A 703 -2.22 -62.03 -7.11
C SER A 703 -2.78 -61.22 -5.93
N PRO A 704 -4.11 -61.01 -5.83
CA PRO A 704 -4.70 -60.11 -4.83
C PRO A 704 -4.67 -60.70 -3.42
N PRO A 705 -4.13 -59.98 -2.41
CA PRO A 705 -4.24 -60.38 -1.00
C PRO A 705 -5.67 -60.26 -0.44
N PRO A 706 -5.97 -60.91 0.71
CA PRO A 706 -7.32 -60.93 1.30
C PRO A 706 -7.79 -59.57 1.86
N PRO A 707 -9.11 -59.36 2.04
CA PRO A 707 -9.64 -58.12 2.59
C PRO A 707 -9.27 -57.94 4.08
N PRO A 708 -8.81 -56.75 4.51
CA PRO A 708 -8.54 -56.45 5.92
C PRO A 708 -9.84 -56.24 6.73
N PRO A 709 -9.80 -56.41 8.06
CA PRO A 709 -10.97 -56.25 8.94
C PRO A 709 -11.44 -54.78 9.04
N PRO A 710 -12.74 -54.54 9.33
CA PRO A 710 -13.33 -53.21 9.27
C PRO A 710 -12.87 -52.28 10.41
N PRO A 711 -12.32 -51.08 10.09
CA PRO A 711 -12.18 -49.98 11.04
C PRO A 711 -13.55 -49.38 11.45
N PRO A 712 -13.61 -48.53 12.49
CA PRO A 712 -14.86 -48.25 13.20
C PRO A 712 -15.91 -47.47 12.40
N THR A 713 -17.18 -47.82 12.63
CA THR A 713 -18.36 -47.16 12.05
C THR A 713 -18.49 -45.71 12.51
N GLY A 714 -18.21 -44.77 11.60
CA GLY A 714 -18.40 -43.32 11.83
C GLY A 714 -18.43 -42.47 10.56
N GLY A 715 -18.46 -43.12 9.38
CA GLY A 715 -18.42 -42.44 8.09
C GLY A 715 -18.64 -43.40 6.92
N THR A 716 -19.30 -42.88 5.89
CA THR A 716 -19.66 -43.54 4.63
C THR A 716 -18.71 -43.16 3.47
N LEU A 717 -17.80 -42.21 3.66
CA LEU A 717 -16.81 -41.76 2.68
C LEU A 717 -15.44 -42.43 2.93
N ASN A 718 -14.82 -42.93 1.87
CA ASN A 718 -13.46 -43.46 1.90
C ASN A 718 -12.45 -42.34 1.56
N VAL A 719 -11.75 -41.84 2.58
CA VAL A 719 -10.76 -40.75 2.46
C VAL A 719 -9.34 -41.34 2.40
N ALA A 720 -8.45 -40.74 1.61
CA ALA A 720 -7.02 -41.11 1.58
C ALA A 720 -6.14 -39.89 1.31
N MET A 721 -4.91 -39.88 1.85
CA MET A 721 -3.86 -38.91 1.50
C MET A 721 -2.77 -39.60 0.68
N THR A 722 -2.41 -39.02 -0.47
CA THR A 722 -1.38 -39.57 -1.38
C THR A 722 -0.14 -38.68 -1.52
N SER A 723 -0.22 -37.43 -1.04
CA SER A 723 0.92 -36.53 -0.86
C SER A 723 0.69 -35.71 0.42
N PRO A 724 1.71 -35.45 1.24
CA PRO A 724 3.01 -36.11 1.23
C PRO A 724 2.87 -37.61 1.60
N GLY A 725 3.93 -38.39 1.40
CA GLY A 725 3.93 -39.82 1.75
C GLY A 725 4.00 -40.07 3.26
N ALA A 726 3.36 -41.13 3.76
CA ALA A 726 3.47 -41.49 5.17
C ALA A 726 4.94 -41.75 5.57
N GLY A 727 5.39 -41.10 6.64
CA GLY A 727 6.77 -41.11 7.12
C GLY A 727 7.68 -40.01 6.53
N SER A 728 7.20 -39.18 5.60
CA SER A 728 8.02 -38.14 4.96
C SER A 728 8.51 -37.07 5.95
N THR A 729 9.74 -36.60 5.75
CA THR A 729 10.20 -35.32 6.32
C THR A 729 9.70 -34.15 5.45
N VAL A 730 9.19 -33.09 6.08
CA VAL A 730 8.58 -31.93 5.41
C VAL A 730 9.01 -30.61 6.06
N SER A 731 9.05 -29.54 5.28
CA SER A 731 9.38 -28.18 5.74
C SER A 731 8.82 -27.12 4.77
N GLY A 732 8.55 -25.90 5.27
CA GLY A 732 7.96 -24.84 4.46
C GLY A 732 6.48 -25.11 4.11
N VAL A 733 6.04 -24.64 2.93
CA VAL A 733 4.68 -24.87 2.41
C VAL A 733 4.61 -26.25 1.73
N VAL A 734 3.76 -27.10 2.28
CA VAL A 734 3.56 -28.50 1.88
C VAL A 734 2.20 -28.63 1.20
N TRP A 735 2.15 -29.20 0.00
CA TRP A 735 0.89 -29.47 -0.71
C TRP A 735 0.39 -30.89 -0.38
N VAL A 736 -0.73 -30.95 0.34
CA VAL A 736 -1.36 -32.19 0.81
C VAL A 736 -2.49 -32.60 -0.14
N THR A 737 -2.33 -33.72 -0.83
CA THR A 737 -3.30 -34.24 -1.82
C THR A 737 -4.20 -35.29 -1.18
N ILE A 738 -5.51 -35.00 -1.15
CA ILE A 738 -6.55 -35.77 -0.48
C ILE A 738 -7.56 -36.28 -1.51
N TRP A 739 -7.85 -37.57 -1.46
CA TRP A 739 -8.91 -38.23 -2.22
C TRP A 739 -10.10 -38.49 -1.31
N VAL A 740 -11.32 -38.31 -1.83
CA VAL A 740 -12.57 -38.69 -1.17
C VAL A 740 -13.39 -39.51 -2.16
N ASN A 741 -13.59 -40.80 -1.86
CA ASN A 741 -14.32 -41.74 -2.69
C ASN A 741 -15.67 -42.09 -2.04
N GLY A 742 -16.71 -42.27 -2.87
CA GLY A 742 -18.08 -42.52 -2.42
C GLY A 742 -18.90 -41.28 -2.06
N ALA A 743 -18.37 -40.07 -2.30
CA ALA A 743 -19.09 -38.83 -2.05
C ALA A 743 -20.21 -38.56 -3.06
N SER A 744 -21.32 -38.02 -2.54
CA SER A 744 -22.45 -37.53 -3.31
C SER A 744 -22.48 -36.00 -3.31
N GLY A 745 -22.27 -35.42 -4.49
CA GLY A 745 -22.07 -33.98 -4.64
C GLY A 745 -20.70 -33.49 -4.14
N ALA A 746 -20.60 -32.21 -3.82
CA ALA A 746 -19.36 -31.61 -3.32
C ALA A 746 -19.03 -32.10 -1.89
N SER A 747 -17.74 -32.27 -1.61
CA SER A 747 -17.21 -32.61 -0.30
C SER A 747 -16.51 -31.43 0.35
N THR A 748 -16.91 -31.07 1.56
CA THR A 748 -16.16 -30.20 2.46
C THR A 748 -15.07 -31.03 3.15
N VAL A 749 -13.81 -30.73 2.85
CA VAL A 749 -12.63 -31.42 3.36
C VAL A 749 -11.87 -30.50 4.31
N THR A 750 -11.58 -30.98 5.51
CA THR A 750 -10.83 -30.28 6.56
C THR A 750 -9.52 -31.03 6.81
N LEU A 751 -8.40 -30.33 6.65
CA LEU A 751 -7.05 -30.79 7.00
C LEU A 751 -6.66 -30.24 8.36
N SER A 752 -6.04 -31.09 9.18
CA SER A 752 -5.46 -30.75 10.48
C SER A 752 -4.05 -31.33 10.63
N ALA A 753 -3.20 -30.67 11.40
CA ALA A 753 -1.83 -31.07 11.72
C ALA A 753 -1.62 -31.00 13.24
N GLY A 754 -1.20 -32.12 13.86
CA GLY A 754 -1.02 -32.20 15.32
C GLY A 754 -2.32 -32.01 16.13
N GLY A 755 -3.49 -32.15 15.48
CA GLY A 755 -4.81 -31.89 16.05
C GLY A 755 -5.36 -30.47 15.76
N THR A 756 -4.52 -29.53 15.36
CA THR A 756 -4.95 -28.16 14.98
C THR A 756 -5.45 -28.14 13.54
N VAL A 757 -6.62 -27.55 13.28
CA VAL A 757 -7.12 -27.35 11.91
C VAL A 757 -6.21 -26.37 11.16
N VAL A 758 -5.79 -26.78 9.95
CA VAL A 758 -4.91 -25.99 9.07
C VAL A 758 -5.71 -25.33 7.96
N LYS A 759 -6.63 -26.07 7.32
CA LYS A 759 -7.40 -25.58 6.18
C LYS A 759 -8.69 -26.36 5.99
N THR A 760 -9.76 -25.69 5.53
CA THR A 760 -11.01 -26.33 5.09
C THR A 760 -11.36 -25.84 3.70
N GLN A 761 -11.81 -26.73 2.81
CA GLN A 761 -12.26 -26.38 1.45
C GLN A 761 -13.40 -27.29 1.01
N THR A 762 -14.42 -26.72 0.36
CA THR A 762 -15.45 -27.49 -0.34
C THR A 762 -15.07 -27.67 -1.81
N SER A 763 -15.05 -28.91 -2.30
CA SER A 763 -14.72 -29.24 -3.70
C SER A 763 -15.69 -30.27 -4.29
N SER A 764 -16.09 -30.06 -5.54
CA SER A 764 -16.78 -31.05 -6.39
C SER A 764 -15.82 -31.90 -7.23
N SER A 765 -14.53 -31.56 -7.24
CA SER A 765 -13.48 -32.26 -7.98
C SER A 765 -12.51 -32.97 -7.03
N MET A 766 -12.06 -34.16 -7.41
CA MET A 766 -11.10 -34.97 -6.65
C MET A 766 -9.89 -35.37 -7.53
N PRO A 767 -8.68 -35.46 -6.96
CA PRO A 767 -8.34 -35.15 -5.57
C PRO A 767 -8.37 -33.63 -5.29
N VAL A 768 -8.67 -33.26 -4.05
CA VAL A 768 -8.45 -31.88 -3.58
C VAL A 768 -6.99 -31.77 -3.09
N THR A 769 -6.35 -30.61 -3.27
CA THR A 769 -4.99 -30.39 -2.77
C THR A 769 -4.97 -29.12 -1.93
N LEU A 770 -4.50 -29.23 -0.69
CA LEU A 770 -4.48 -28.16 0.31
C LEU A 770 -3.04 -27.82 0.67
N ASP A 771 -2.68 -26.55 0.57
CA ASP A 771 -1.47 -25.99 1.16
C ASP A 771 -1.54 -26.01 2.70
N TRP A 772 -0.44 -26.47 3.30
CA TRP A 772 -0.16 -26.43 4.74
C TRP A 772 1.21 -25.80 4.94
N ASP A 773 1.27 -24.66 5.63
CA ASP A 773 2.55 -24.08 6.04
C ASP A 773 3.06 -24.77 7.31
N SER A 774 3.95 -25.75 7.13
CA SER A 774 4.55 -26.49 8.24
C SER A 774 5.41 -25.63 9.16
N ARG A 775 5.78 -24.39 8.78
CA ARG A 775 6.49 -23.43 9.64
C ARG A 775 5.63 -22.96 10.82
N LEU A 776 4.32 -23.11 10.73
CA LEU A 776 3.34 -22.82 11.80
C LEU A 776 3.07 -24.04 12.69
N THR A 777 3.73 -25.18 12.43
CA THR A 777 3.57 -26.43 13.19
C THR A 777 4.89 -26.79 13.90
N PRO A 778 4.88 -27.28 15.16
CA PRO A 778 6.11 -27.63 15.86
C PRO A 778 6.93 -28.71 15.12
N ASN A 779 8.25 -28.52 15.09
CA ASN A 779 9.18 -29.53 14.57
C ASN A 779 9.09 -30.85 15.36
N GLY A 780 9.29 -31.97 14.68
CA GLY A 780 9.16 -33.32 15.22
C GLY A 780 8.10 -34.15 14.49
N ALA A 781 7.74 -35.30 15.06
CA ALA A 781 6.69 -36.15 14.49
C ALA A 781 5.31 -35.47 14.64
N GLN A 782 4.56 -35.38 13.54
CA GLN A 782 3.23 -34.80 13.48
C GLN A 782 2.27 -35.74 12.76
N THR A 783 1.05 -35.85 13.25
CA THR A 783 -0.04 -36.54 12.56
C THR A 783 -0.84 -35.53 11.74
N LEU A 784 -0.85 -35.69 10.42
CA LEU A 784 -1.84 -35.06 9.55
C LEU A 784 -3.13 -35.88 9.60
N THR A 785 -4.27 -35.22 9.73
CA THR A 785 -5.59 -35.85 9.61
C THR A 785 -6.47 -35.03 8.67
N ALA A 786 -6.93 -35.69 7.62
CA ALA A 786 -7.94 -35.18 6.71
C ALA A 786 -9.30 -35.80 7.07
N SER A 787 -10.31 -34.96 7.25
CA SER A 787 -11.71 -35.38 7.37
C SER A 787 -12.53 -34.78 6.23
N ALA A 788 -13.61 -35.46 5.84
CA ALA A 788 -14.49 -35.05 4.76
C ALA A 788 -15.96 -35.18 5.17
N ARG A 789 -16.81 -34.30 4.65
CA ARG A 789 -18.28 -34.41 4.67
C ARG A 789 -18.87 -34.06 3.31
N ASP A 790 -19.75 -34.88 2.75
CA ASP A 790 -20.45 -34.60 1.48
C ASP A 790 -21.75 -33.80 1.66
N ALA A 791 -22.37 -33.40 0.55
CA ALA A 791 -23.58 -32.58 0.52
C ALA A 791 -24.84 -33.26 1.13
N THR A 792 -24.84 -34.58 1.30
CA THR A 792 -25.90 -35.33 2.01
C THR A 792 -25.59 -35.56 3.49
N GLY A 793 -24.39 -35.18 3.93
CA GLY A 793 -23.94 -35.31 5.31
C GLY A 793 -23.10 -36.56 5.60
N ASN A 794 -22.83 -37.41 4.60
CA ASN A 794 -21.89 -38.55 4.75
C ASN A 794 -20.52 -38.04 5.21
N THR A 795 -19.87 -38.74 6.14
CA THR A 795 -18.55 -38.37 6.69
C THR A 795 -17.46 -39.39 6.35
N GLY A 796 -16.19 -39.01 6.50
CA GLY A 796 -15.05 -39.93 6.47
C GLY A 796 -13.75 -39.25 6.93
N SER A 797 -12.71 -40.02 7.20
CA SER A 797 -11.39 -39.47 7.57
C SER A 797 -10.24 -40.44 7.29
N ALA A 798 -9.04 -39.88 7.19
CA ALA A 798 -7.77 -40.59 7.11
C ALA A 798 -6.65 -39.78 7.79
N SER A 799 -5.62 -40.48 8.27
CA SER A 799 -4.46 -39.87 8.93
C SER A 799 -3.15 -40.44 8.40
N ILE A 800 -2.11 -39.61 8.33
CA ILE A 800 -0.73 -40.02 8.06
C ILE A 800 0.22 -39.35 9.05
N ASN A 801 1.31 -40.01 9.40
CA ASN A 801 2.38 -39.40 10.20
C ASN A 801 3.47 -38.84 9.27
N VAL A 802 4.00 -37.67 9.61
CA VAL A 802 5.10 -36.98 8.93
C VAL A 802 6.08 -36.41 9.96
N THR A 803 7.28 -36.03 9.54
CA THR A 803 8.26 -35.34 10.40
C THR A 803 8.43 -33.89 9.94
N VAL A 804 8.03 -32.92 10.75
CA VAL A 804 8.23 -31.50 10.46
C VAL A 804 9.65 -31.09 10.86
N ALA A 805 10.39 -30.47 9.93
CA ALA A 805 11.80 -30.13 10.10
C ALA A 805 12.13 -28.73 9.52
N ASN A 806 11.52 -27.68 10.06
CA ASN A 806 11.83 -26.30 9.68
C ASN A 806 13.15 -25.83 10.30
N SER A 807 13.99 -25.13 9.52
CA SER A 807 15.24 -24.55 10.00
C SER A 807 15.00 -23.20 10.71
N GLY A 808 14.91 -23.21 12.03
CA GLY A 808 14.81 -22.01 12.87
C GLY A 808 14.22 -22.31 14.25
N THR A 809 14.35 -21.37 15.19
CA THR A 809 13.54 -21.38 16.42
C THR A 809 12.07 -21.10 16.05
N PRO A 810 11.08 -21.81 16.65
CA PRO A 810 9.68 -21.59 16.31
C PRO A 810 9.25 -20.13 16.47
N PRO A 811 8.43 -19.58 15.56
CA PRO A 811 7.80 -18.29 15.79
C PRO A 811 6.86 -18.37 17.02
N PRO A 812 6.62 -17.25 17.73
CA PRO A 812 5.60 -17.22 18.77
C PRO A 812 4.22 -17.57 18.18
N PRO A 813 3.30 -18.16 18.97
CA PRO A 813 1.96 -18.47 18.49
C PRO A 813 1.25 -17.22 17.93
N PRO A 814 0.40 -17.35 16.90
CA PRO A 814 -0.49 -16.27 16.47
C PRO A 814 -1.27 -15.71 17.65
N ALA A 815 -1.41 -14.38 17.71
CA ALA A 815 -2.24 -13.76 18.73
C ALA A 815 -3.68 -14.27 18.60
N PRO A 816 -4.33 -14.74 19.68
CA PRO A 816 -5.66 -15.32 19.60
C PRO A 816 -6.67 -14.26 19.12
N LEU A 817 -7.59 -14.69 18.25
CA LEU A 817 -8.68 -13.83 17.82
C LEU A 817 -9.49 -13.40 19.05
N THR A 818 -9.65 -12.09 19.23
CA THR A 818 -10.42 -11.50 20.31
C THR A 818 -11.37 -10.46 19.74
N VAL A 819 -12.59 -10.40 20.25
CA VAL A 819 -13.62 -9.44 19.84
C VAL A 819 -14.12 -8.68 21.07
N SER A 820 -14.52 -7.43 20.90
CA SER A 820 -14.99 -6.57 21.98
C SER A 820 -16.01 -5.54 21.51
N PHE A 821 -16.72 -4.93 22.45
CA PHE A 821 -17.54 -3.76 22.20
C PHE A 821 -16.73 -2.50 22.48
N THR A 822 -16.81 -1.51 21.59
CA THR A 822 -16.26 -0.15 21.77
C THR A 822 -17.33 0.84 22.22
N SER A 823 -18.61 0.55 21.98
CA SER A 823 -19.77 1.28 22.46
C SER A 823 -21.02 0.38 22.37
N PRO A 824 -22.02 0.50 23.26
CA PRO A 824 -21.94 1.16 24.57
C PRO A 824 -21.05 0.34 25.53
N ALA A 825 -20.74 0.90 26.71
CA ALA A 825 -20.03 0.16 27.76
C ALA A 825 -20.93 -0.90 28.43
N ASN A 826 -20.31 -1.94 29.01
CA ASN A 826 -21.04 -2.93 29.80
C ASN A 826 -21.69 -2.27 31.04
N GLY A 827 -22.98 -2.50 31.24
CA GLY A 827 -23.79 -1.86 32.28
C GLY A 827 -24.32 -0.47 31.93
N ALA A 828 -24.13 0.02 30.70
CA ALA A 828 -24.62 1.35 30.31
C ALA A 828 -26.16 1.41 30.19
N THR A 829 -26.74 2.51 30.66
CA THR A 829 -28.13 2.88 30.35
C THR A 829 -28.18 3.58 28.99
N VAL A 830 -29.11 3.18 28.12
CA VAL A 830 -29.20 3.61 26.72
C VAL A 830 -30.65 3.94 26.31
N SER A 831 -30.83 4.88 25.39
CA SER A 831 -32.16 5.33 24.93
C SER A 831 -32.12 5.97 23.53
N GLY A 832 -33.27 6.05 22.86
CA GLY A 832 -33.40 6.65 21.54
C GLY A 832 -32.69 5.87 20.43
N THR A 833 -31.64 6.45 19.84
CA THR A 833 -30.83 5.84 18.77
C THR A 833 -29.38 5.74 19.23
N VAL A 834 -28.83 4.54 19.18
CA VAL A 834 -27.59 4.13 19.87
C VAL A 834 -26.67 3.45 18.87
N THR A 835 -25.40 3.88 18.81
CA THR A 835 -24.39 3.20 18.00
C THR A 835 -23.71 2.09 18.81
N VAL A 836 -23.98 0.85 18.44
CA VAL A 836 -23.27 -0.34 18.94
C VAL A 836 -21.99 -0.51 18.10
N GLY A 837 -20.85 -0.17 18.68
CA GLY A 837 -19.53 -0.31 18.07
C GLY A 837 -18.85 -1.62 18.51
N MET A 838 -18.25 -2.31 17.56
CA MET A 838 -17.60 -3.61 17.72
C MET A 838 -16.18 -3.56 17.15
N ALA A 839 -15.23 -4.26 17.78
CA ALA A 839 -13.85 -4.34 17.34
C ALA A 839 -13.32 -5.78 17.43
N VAL A 840 -12.35 -6.13 16.58
CA VAL A 840 -11.63 -7.39 16.60
C VAL A 840 -10.11 -7.15 16.63
N SER A 841 -9.37 -8.05 17.26
CA SER A 841 -7.90 -8.05 17.29
C SER A 841 -7.41 -9.49 17.06
N GLY A 842 -6.27 -9.63 16.37
CA GLY A 842 -5.75 -10.92 15.91
C GLY A 842 -6.39 -11.46 14.61
N ALA A 843 -7.26 -10.69 13.95
CA ALA A 843 -7.93 -11.10 12.71
C ALA A 843 -7.00 -11.06 11.49
N THR A 844 -7.19 -12.02 10.58
CA THR A 844 -6.51 -12.09 9.28
C THR A 844 -7.51 -11.99 8.14
N GLY A 845 -7.25 -11.12 7.15
CA GLY A 845 -8.19 -10.85 6.05
C GLY A 845 -9.49 -10.16 6.50
N SER A 846 -10.53 -10.24 5.67
CA SER A 846 -11.84 -9.65 5.98
C SER A 846 -12.49 -10.33 7.18
N THR A 847 -13.12 -9.55 8.07
CA THR A 847 -13.84 -10.07 9.23
C THR A 847 -15.35 -9.96 9.05
N SER A 848 -16.07 -11.07 9.26
CA SER A 848 -17.52 -11.10 9.37
C SER A 848 -17.96 -10.98 10.82
N PHE A 849 -18.52 -9.83 11.20
CA PHE A 849 -19.17 -9.61 12.49
C PHE A 849 -20.65 -10.02 12.42
N GLN A 850 -21.13 -10.72 13.44
CA GLN A 850 -22.55 -11.00 13.65
C GLN A 850 -22.96 -10.47 15.04
N LEU A 851 -23.90 -9.53 15.07
CA LEU A 851 -24.44 -8.94 16.30
C LEU A 851 -25.83 -9.49 16.58
N ALA A 852 -26.03 -9.97 17.81
CA ALA A 852 -27.32 -10.38 18.34
C ALA A 852 -27.71 -9.53 19.57
N ILE A 853 -29.01 -9.26 19.69
CA ILE A 853 -29.64 -8.63 20.85
C ILE A 853 -30.66 -9.63 21.41
N ASP A 854 -30.53 -9.98 22.69
CA ASP A 854 -31.32 -11.01 23.38
C ASP A 854 -31.37 -12.36 22.63
N GLY A 855 -30.28 -12.70 21.94
CA GLY A 855 -30.12 -13.91 21.13
C GLY A 855 -30.62 -13.81 19.67
N ALA A 856 -31.42 -12.79 19.33
CA ALA A 856 -31.86 -12.55 17.96
C ALA A 856 -30.76 -11.80 17.17
N THR A 857 -30.32 -12.34 16.02
CA THR A 857 -29.35 -11.64 15.16
C THR A 857 -29.98 -10.40 14.54
N VAL A 858 -29.39 -9.23 14.79
CA VAL A 858 -29.85 -7.92 14.29
C VAL A 858 -28.94 -7.33 13.20
N SER A 859 -27.72 -7.84 13.07
CA SER A 859 -26.77 -7.39 12.05
C SER A 859 -25.77 -8.49 11.70
N THR A 860 -25.42 -8.60 10.43
CA THR A 860 -24.25 -9.36 9.94
C THR A 860 -23.51 -8.46 8.96
N GLN A 861 -22.22 -8.24 9.17
CA GLN A 861 -21.40 -7.29 8.41
C GLN A 861 -20.01 -7.88 8.14
N THR A 862 -19.67 -8.04 6.86
CA THR A 862 -18.31 -8.38 6.44
C THR A 862 -17.54 -7.11 6.09
N VAL A 863 -16.45 -6.84 6.81
CA VAL A 863 -15.62 -5.64 6.66
C VAL A 863 -14.17 -6.01 6.32
N SER A 864 -13.48 -5.14 5.58
CA SER A 864 -12.02 -5.24 5.35
C SER A 864 -11.19 -4.70 6.52
N GLY A 865 -11.80 -3.95 7.44
CA GLY A 865 -11.17 -3.40 8.64
C GLY A 865 -11.41 -4.25 9.90
N THR A 866 -10.85 -3.80 11.02
CA THR A 866 -10.94 -4.46 12.33
C THR A 866 -12.11 -3.99 13.21
N THR A 867 -13.02 -3.15 12.68
CA THR A 867 -14.17 -2.61 13.42
C THR A 867 -15.43 -2.63 12.58
N ALA A 868 -16.58 -2.72 13.25
CA ALA A 868 -17.91 -2.63 12.67
C ALA A 868 -18.84 -1.82 13.60
N ALA A 869 -19.91 -1.26 13.06
CA ALA A 869 -20.87 -0.47 13.83
C ALA A 869 -22.31 -0.79 13.41
N TYR A 870 -23.23 -0.77 14.37
CA TYR A 870 -24.65 -0.98 14.14
C TYR A 870 -25.48 0.10 14.82
N THR A 871 -26.34 0.77 14.06
CA THR A 871 -27.27 1.79 14.56
C THR A 871 -28.53 1.11 15.08
N TRP A 872 -28.65 1.01 16.41
CA TRP A 872 -29.78 0.40 17.09
C TRP A 872 -30.78 1.47 17.54
N ASN A 873 -32.04 1.35 17.12
CA ASN A 873 -33.13 2.16 17.67
C ASN A 873 -33.71 1.44 18.90
N THR A 874 -33.43 1.92 20.11
CA THR A 874 -33.90 1.28 21.35
C THR A 874 -35.39 1.50 21.61
N THR A 875 -36.07 2.37 20.85
CA THR A 875 -37.54 2.56 20.97
C THR A 875 -38.34 1.39 20.40
N THR A 876 -37.70 0.46 19.66
CA THR A 876 -38.37 -0.72 19.08
C THR A 876 -38.33 -1.96 19.99
N ILE A 877 -37.82 -1.83 21.22
CA ILE A 877 -37.77 -2.90 22.23
C ILE A 877 -38.29 -2.37 23.58
N ALA A 878 -38.63 -3.27 24.50
CA ALA A 878 -39.09 -2.89 25.83
C ALA A 878 -38.00 -2.15 26.62
N ASN A 879 -38.38 -1.39 27.65
CA ASN A 879 -37.42 -0.91 28.63
C ASN A 879 -37.06 -2.04 29.61
N GLY A 880 -35.78 -2.21 29.91
CA GLY A 880 -35.27 -3.33 30.71
C GLY A 880 -33.78 -3.57 30.51
N ASN A 881 -33.28 -4.70 31.00
CA ASN A 881 -31.91 -5.14 30.72
C ASN A 881 -31.88 -6.03 29.47
N HIS A 882 -30.97 -5.72 28.54
CA HIS A 882 -30.79 -6.41 27.27
C HIS A 882 -29.35 -6.92 27.15
N THR A 883 -29.19 -8.06 26.47
CA THR A 883 -27.91 -8.73 26.27
C THR A 883 -27.45 -8.57 24.82
N LEU A 884 -26.34 -7.88 24.62
CA LEU A 884 -25.71 -7.71 23.31
C LEU A 884 -24.56 -8.72 23.20
N THR A 885 -24.63 -9.60 22.20
CA THR A 885 -23.58 -10.58 21.90
C THR A 885 -23.07 -10.37 20.49
N VAL A 886 -21.76 -10.17 20.35
CA VAL A 886 -21.07 -10.14 19.05
C VAL A 886 -20.26 -11.41 18.89
N SER A 887 -20.29 -11.99 17.70
CA SER A 887 -19.27 -12.92 17.22
C SER A 887 -18.55 -12.34 16.01
N ALA A 888 -17.28 -12.70 15.84
CA ALA A 888 -16.46 -12.35 14.69
C ALA A 888 -15.84 -13.61 14.10
N LEU A 889 -15.79 -13.70 12.77
CA LEU A 889 -15.13 -14.74 11.99
C LEU A 889 -14.15 -14.08 11.01
N ASP A 890 -12.86 -14.45 11.05
CA ASP A 890 -11.84 -13.88 10.14
C ASP A 890 -11.72 -14.65 8.81
N GLY A 891 -10.91 -14.14 7.88
CA GLY A 891 -10.67 -14.73 6.56
C GLY A 891 -9.91 -16.07 6.59
N ALA A 892 -9.29 -16.43 7.71
CA ALA A 892 -8.74 -17.76 7.98
C ALA A 892 -9.72 -18.68 8.74
N SER A 893 -10.96 -18.23 8.95
CA SER A 893 -12.04 -18.92 9.68
C SER A 893 -11.79 -19.12 11.19
N HIS A 894 -10.92 -18.33 11.82
CA HIS A 894 -10.87 -18.21 13.27
C HIS A 894 -12.13 -17.50 13.78
N SER A 895 -12.68 -17.92 14.92
CA SER A 895 -13.87 -17.29 15.51
C SER A 895 -13.67 -16.88 16.97
N ALA A 896 -14.31 -15.76 17.34
CA ALA A 896 -14.30 -15.20 18.69
C ALA A 896 -15.68 -14.60 19.02
N SER A 897 -16.03 -14.51 20.31
CA SER A 897 -17.28 -13.89 20.77
C SER A 897 -17.10 -13.07 22.05
N ALA A 898 -17.97 -12.06 22.22
CA ALA A 898 -18.05 -11.25 23.43
C ALA A 898 -19.51 -10.84 23.70
N THR A 899 -19.82 -10.62 24.97
CA THR A 899 -21.17 -10.28 25.44
C THR A 899 -21.10 -9.14 26.46
N ILE A 900 -22.05 -8.20 26.37
CA ILE A 900 -22.31 -7.17 27.37
C ILE A 900 -23.80 -7.10 27.71
N THR A 901 -24.13 -6.55 28.87
CA THR A 901 -25.50 -6.21 29.28
C THR A 901 -25.66 -4.69 29.28
N VAL A 902 -26.82 -4.18 28.85
CA VAL A 902 -27.18 -2.75 28.83
C VAL A 902 -28.59 -2.57 29.37
N THR A 903 -28.92 -1.38 29.88
CA THR A 903 -30.29 -1.06 30.34
C THR A 903 -30.96 -0.11 29.35
N VAL A 904 -31.95 -0.58 28.60
CA VAL A 904 -32.78 0.29 27.75
C VAL A 904 -33.76 1.05 28.64
N ASN A 905 -33.72 2.39 28.58
CA ASN A 905 -34.67 3.25 29.29
C ASN A 905 -35.14 4.41 28.41
N ASN A 906 -36.19 4.18 27.62
CA ASN A 906 -36.86 5.20 26.83
C ASN A 906 -37.91 6.01 27.62
N GLN A 907 -37.96 5.96 28.96
CA GLN A 907 -38.87 6.84 29.71
C GLN A 907 -38.36 8.28 29.69
N ALA A 908 -39.23 9.23 29.33
CA ALA A 908 -38.98 10.64 29.54
C ALA A 908 -38.88 10.94 31.05
N ALA A 909 -37.90 11.77 31.44
CA ALA A 909 -37.79 12.25 32.81
C ALA A 909 -39.02 13.12 33.19
N PRO A 910 -39.42 13.18 34.48
CA PRO A 910 -40.48 14.09 34.92
C PRO A 910 -40.14 15.54 34.56
N PRO A 911 -41.09 16.34 34.06
CA PRO A 911 -40.79 17.67 33.55
C PRO A 911 -40.42 18.65 34.68
N PRO A 912 -39.27 19.36 34.58
CA PRO A 912 -39.05 20.57 35.37
C PRO A 912 -40.01 21.69 34.93
N PRO A 913 -40.20 22.76 35.73
CA PRO A 913 -41.17 23.81 35.45
C PRO A 913 -40.92 24.54 34.11
N PRO A 914 -41.99 25.00 33.42
CA PRO A 914 -41.87 25.57 32.07
C PRO A 914 -41.22 26.96 32.07
N ALA A 915 -40.10 27.10 31.35
CA ALA A 915 -39.53 28.38 30.96
C ALA A 915 -40.05 28.78 29.57
N GLY A 916 -41.14 29.57 29.53
CA GLY A 916 -41.73 30.04 28.28
C GLY A 916 -40.81 30.99 27.51
N GLY A 917 -40.74 30.81 26.19
CA GLY A 917 -39.97 31.65 25.29
C GLY A 917 -40.45 31.52 23.84
N THR A 918 -40.49 32.64 23.12
CA THR A 918 -40.88 32.74 21.71
C THR A 918 -39.68 32.71 20.76
N LEU A 919 -38.45 32.83 21.28
CA LEU A 919 -37.21 32.84 20.51
C LEU A 919 -36.56 31.46 20.50
N SER A 920 -36.01 31.05 19.35
CA SER A 920 -35.28 29.78 19.20
C SER A 920 -33.79 30.01 18.99
N ILE A 921 -32.95 29.19 19.61
CA ILE A 921 -31.49 29.37 19.64
C ILE A 921 -30.80 28.29 18.79
N ALA A 922 -29.83 28.71 17.98
CA ALA A 922 -28.98 27.81 17.20
C ALA A 922 -27.49 28.08 17.49
N PHE A 923 -26.67 27.02 17.46
CA PHE A 923 -25.22 27.10 17.60
C PHE A 923 -24.56 26.69 16.29
N THR A 924 -23.78 27.58 15.69
CA THR A 924 -22.96 27.29 14.49
C THR A 924 -21.64 26.64 14.89
N ALA A 925 -21.04 27.10 15.98
CA ALA A 925 -19.83 26.53 16.56
C ALA A 925 -19.85 26.63 18.10
N PRO A 926 -19.25 25.69 18.84
CA PRO A 926 -18.81 24.37 18.38
C PRO A 926 -19.98 23.49 17.92
N GLY A 927 -19.68 22.33 17.32
CA GLY A 927 -20.68 21.32 16.94
C GLY A 927 -21.22 20.53 18.13
N GLU A 928 -22.36 19.86 17.96
CA GLU A 928 -22.91 18.97 19.01
C GLU A 928 -21.99 17.76 19.20
N GLY A 929 -21.58 17.48 20.44
CA GLY A 929 -20.63 16.43 20.78
C GLY A 929 -19.17 16.72 20.42
N ALA A 930 -18.85 17.92 19.90
CA ALA A 930 -17.50 18.25 19.46
C ALA A 930 -16.48 18.21 20.61
N THR A 931 -15.29 17.68 20.33
CA THR A 931 -14.14 17.77 21.24
C THR A 931 -13.45 19.11 21.06
N VAL A 932 -13.15 19.80 22.16
CA VAL A 932 -12.67 21.19 22.16
C VAL A 932 -11.58 21.43 23.20
N SER A 933 -10.64 22.33 22.88
CA SER A 933 -9.49 22.66 23.74
C SER A 933 -8.97 24.09 23.47
N GLY A 934 -8.34 24.71 24.48
CA GLY A 934 -7.87 26.10 24.43
C GLY A 934 -8.99 27.13 24.33
N THR A 935 -8.76 28.21 23.59
CA THR A 935 -9.76 29.27 23.37
C THR A 935 -10.73 28.89 22.26
N VAL A 936 -11.95 28.54 22.64
CA VAL A 936 -13.05 28.11 21.77
C VAL A 936 -14.01 29.27 21.53
N TRP A 937 -14.35 29.54 20.27
CA TRP A 937 -15.35 30.55 19.92
C TRP A 937 -16.75 29.92 19.81
N MET A 938 -17.62 30.27 20.76
CA MET A 938 -19.04 29.90 20.74
C MET A 938 -19.80 30.88 19.85
N VAL A 939 -20.23 30.41 18.67
CA VAL A 939 -20.96 31.20 17.68
C VAL A 939 -22.44 30.82 17.73
N ILE A 940 -23.26 31.76 18.20
CA ILE A 940 -24.66 31.54 18.58
C ILE A 940 -25.57 32.49 17.79
N TRP A 941 -26.70 31.98 17.32
CA TRP A 941 -27.75 32.71 16.62
C TRP A 941 -29.09 32.62 17.36
N VAL A 942 -29.91 33.67 17.24
CA VAL A 942 -31.30 33.71 17.72
C VAL A 942 -32.26 33.95 16.55
N ASN A 943 -33.23 33.04 16.40
CA ASN A 943 -34.28 33.10 15.39
C ASN A 943 -35.61 33.54 16.02
N GLY A 944 -36.31 34.45 15.34
CA GLY A 944 -37.57 35.05 15.81
C GLY A 944 -37.42 36.29 16.68
N ALA A 945 -36.19 36.77 16.92
CA ALA A 945 -35.94 37.99 17.70
C ALA A 945 -36.47 39.26 17.01
N SER A 946 -36.93 40.21 17.83
CA SER A 946 -37.52 41.48 17.36
C SER A 946 -36.87 42.70 18.00
N GLY A 947 -36.65 43.73 17.17
CA GLY A 947 -35.89 44.94 17.53
C GLY A 947 -34.37 44.81 17.31
N SER A 948 -33.65 45.90 17.55
CA SER A 948 -32.23 46.06 17.21
C SER A 948 -31.26 45.82 18.38
N SER A 949 -31.62 44.93 19.31
CA SER A 949 -30.81 44.63 20.49
C SER A 949 -31.19 43.26 21.07
N ASN A 950 -30.21 42.37 21.18
CA ASN A 950 -30.34 41.01 21.71
C ASN A 950 -29.29 40.78 22.79
N THR A 951 -29.72 40.42 24.00
CA THR A 951 -28.83 40.15 25.13
C THR A 951 -28.72 38.65 25.36
N PHE A 952 -27.55 38.09 25.03
CA PHE A 952 -27.18 36.70 25.21
C PHE A 952 -26.50 36.51 26.58
N THR A 953 -26.86 35.47 27.31
CA THR A 953 -26.21 35.05 28.56
C THR A 953 -25.80 33.59 28.41
N VAL A 954 -24.50 33.31 28.53
CA VAL A 954 -23.90 32.01 28.21
C VAL A 954 -23.13 31.46 29.40
N SER A 955 -23.46 30.23 29.79
CA SER A 955 -22.76 29.46 30.81
C SER A 955 -22.28 28.11 30.26
N VAL A 956 -21.26 27.52 30.88
CA VAL A 956 -20.76 26.17 30.57
C VAL A 956 -20.64 25.39 31.87
N GLY A 957 -21.19 24.17 31.92
CA GLY A 957 -21.17 23.34 33.14
C GLY A 957 -21.90 23.99 34.34
N GLY A 958 -22.74 25.00 34.09
CA GLY A 958 -23.38 25.85 35.11
C GLY A 958 -22.63 27.16 35.41
N THR A 959 -21.34 27.26 35.09
CA THR A 959 -20.52 28.47 35.31
C THR A 959 -20.80 29.52 34.23
N LEU A 960 -21.17 30.74 34.63
CA LEU A 960 -21.35 31.88 33.71
C LEU A 960 -20.03 32.25 33.02
N ILE A 961 -20.01 32.23 31.68
CA ILE A 961 -18.86 32.68 30.88
C ILE A 961 -18.99 34.18 30.57
N ARG A 962 -20.17 34.60 30.06
CA ARG A 962 -20.39 35.97 29.60
C ARG A 962 -21.88 36.28 29.44
N THR A 963 -22.25 37.52 29.76
CA THR A 963 -23.46 38.17 29.21
C THR A 963 -23.02 39.26 28.23
N GLN A 964 -23.64 39.33 27.06
CA GLN A 964 -23.27 40.25 25.99
C GLN A 964 -24.50 40.67 25.18
N THR A 965 -24.62 41.96 24.92
CA THR A 965 -25.68 42.54 24.09
C THR A 965 -25.13 42.89 22.70
N THR A 966 -25.80 42.46 21.63
CA THR A 966 -25.47 42.79 20.24
C THR A 966 -26.67 43.36 19.50
N GLY A 967 -26.44 44.14 18.45
CA GLY A 967 -27.51 44.66 17.57
C GLY A 967 -27.95 43.69 16.46
N GLY A 968 -27.30 42.53 16.35
CA GLY A 968 -27.56 41.52 15.32
C GLY A 968 -28.31 40.30 15.86
N ALA A 969 -28.63 39.37 14.97
CA ALA A 969 -29.24 38.08 15.31
C ALA A 969 -28.25 37.05 15.88
N ASN A 970 -26.99 37.42 16.11
CA ASN A 970 -25.92 36.53 16.53
C ASN A 970 -24.91 37.17 17.51
N VAL A 971 -24.09 36.31 18.11
CA VAL A 971 -22.93 36.68 18.93
C VAL A 971 -21.83 35.61 18.83
N SER A 972 -20.58 36.03 18.89
CA SER A 972 -19.40 35.16 19.03
C SER A 972 -18.74 35.43 20.38
N ILE A 973 -18.67 34.41 21.25
CA ILE A 973 -18.16 34.53 22.62
C ILE A 973 -16.99 33.56 22.82
N PRO A 974 -15.81 34.04 23.26
CA PRO A 974 -14.68 33.17 23.56
C PRO A 974 -14.89 32.50 24.93
N TRP A 975 -14.64 31.19 24.98
CA TRP A 975 -14.56 30.37 26.17
C TRP A 975 -13.17 29.71 26.20
N ASP A 976 -12.41 29.95 27.27
CA ASP A 976 -11.18 29.23 27.54
C ASP A 976 -11.51 27.92 28.27
N THR A 977 -11.26 26.78 27.62
CA THR A 977 -11.54 25.46 28.19
C THR A 977 -10.56 25.07 29.28
N ALA A 978 -9.39 25.73 29.40
CA ALA A 978 -8.37 25.38 30.39
C ALA A 978 -8.82 25.63 31.85
N GLY A 979 -9.84 26.48 32.04
CA GLY A 979 -10.50 26.68 33.33
C GLY A 979 -11.53 25.59 33.71
N PHE A 980 -11.71 24.55 32.89
CA PHE A 980 -12.76 23.55 33.03
C PHE A 980 -12.21 22.12 33.06
N ALA A 981 -12.91 21.23 33.76
CA ALA A 981 -12.53 19.83 33.83
C ALA A 981 -12.72 19.12 32.47
N ASN A 982 -11.74 18.31 32.07
CA ASN A 982 -11.84 17.47 30.88
C ASN A 982 -12.98 16.44 31.02
N GLY A 983 -13.65 16.16 29.91
CA GLY A 983 -14.89 15.37 29.86
C GLY A 983 -16.06 16.15 29.28
N GLN A 984 -17.27 15.60 29.41
CA GLN A 984 -18.47 16.23 28.85
C GLN A 984 -18.81 17.54 29.58
N GLN A 985 -19.05 18.60 28.79
CA GLN A 985 -19.48 19.91 29.24
C GLN A 985 -20.75 20.32 28.50
N THR A 986 -21.65 21.03 29.16
CA THR A 986 -22.88 21.56 28.54
C THR A 986 -22.82 23.07 28.49
N ILE A 987 -22.74 23.62 27.27
CA ILE A 987 -22.94 25.04 26.99
C ILE A 987 -24.44 25.33 27.08
N THR A 988 -24.84 26.31 27.88
CA THR A 988 -26.24 26.76 28.00
C THR A 988 -26.31 28.24 27.64
N VAL A 989 -27.28 28.61 26.81
CA VAL A 989 -27.55 29.99 26.40
C VAL A 989 -28.98 30.36 26.75
N THR A 990 -29.16 31.57 27.25
CA THR A 990 -30.44 32.28 27.26
C THR A 990 -30.32 33.59 26.50
N VAL A 991 -31.37 34.02 25.82
CA VAL A 991 -31.40 35.28 25.07
C VAL A 991 -32.66 36.06 25.43
N ARG A 992 -32.55 37.39 25.49
CA ARG A 992 -33.67 38.33 25.56
C ARG A 992 -33.57 39.38 24.45
N ASP A 993 -34.65 39.60 23.71
CA ASP A 993 -34.72 40.66 22.68
C ASP A 993 -35.15 42.02 23.25
N ALA A 994 -35.13 43.06 22.42
CA ALA A 994 -35.44 44.44 22.81
C ALA A 994 -36.91 44.66 23.23
N THR A 995 -37.83 43.76 22.84
CA THR A 995 -39.24 43.80 23.24
C THR A 995 -39.50 43.01 24.54
N GLY A 996 -38.51 42.25 25.00
CA GLY A 996 -38.57 41.44 26.20
C GLY A 996 -38.85 39.96 25.97
N ASN A 997 -39.02 39.50 24.72
CA ASN A 997 -39.14 38.07 24.40
C ASN A 997 -37.90 37.32 24.89
N THR A 998 -38.07 36.06 25.26
CA THR A 998 -36.98 35.19 25.71
C THR A 998 -36.87 33.91 24.88
N GLY A 999 -35.68 33.31 24.89
CA GLY A 999 -35.42 31.97 24.37
C GLY A 999 -34.23 31.33 25.07
N SER A 1000 -34.06 30.02 24.91
CA SER A 1000 -32.94 29.27 25.45
C SER A 1000 -32.49 28.15 24.50
N GLY A 1001 -31.26 27.70 24.67
CA GLY A 1001 -30.69 26.56 23.96
C GLY A 1001 -29.52 25.98 24.73
N ALA A 1002 -29.23 24.71 24.49
CA ALA A 1002 -28.07 24.02 25.06
C ALA A 1002 -27.32 23.24 23.99
N ARG A 1003 -26.02 23.00 24.24
CA ARG A 1003 -25.12 22.21 23.40
C ARG A 1003 -24.15 21.42 24.27
N SER A 1004 -24.06 20.13 24.02
CA SER A 1004 -23.09 19.21 24.62
C SER A 1004 -21.77 19.26 23.85
N VAL A 1005 -20.64 19.27 24.54
CA VAL A 1005 -19.28 19.19 23.97
C VAL A 1005 -18.38 18.38 24.90
N THR A 1006 -17.17 18.04 24.46
CA THR A 1006 -16.15 17.38 25.29
C THR A 1006 -14.94 18.29 25.43
N ALA A 1007 -14.64 18.77 26.64
CA ALA A 1007 -13.40 19.48 26.92
C ALA A 1007 -12.23 18.49 27.01
N ALA A 1008 -11.12 18.77 26.31
CA ALA A 1008 -9.94 17.91 26.25
C ALA A 1008 -8.64 18.73 26.18
N ASN A 1009 -8.31 19.39 27.30
CA ASN A 1009 -7.06 20.13 27.51
C ASN A 1009 -5.87 19.20 27.80
#